data_AF-A0A8T5BKL4-F1
#
_entry.id   AF-A0A8T5BKL4-F1
#
_cell.length_a   1.000
_cell.length_b   1.000
_cell.length_c   1.000
_cell.angle_alpha   90.00
_cell.angle_beta   90.00
_cell.angle_gamma   90.00
#
_symmetry.space_group_name_H-M   'P 1'
#
loop_
_entity.id
_entity.type
_entity.pdbx_description
1 polymer ?
#
loop_
_entity_poly.entity_id
_entity_poly.type
_entity_poly.pdbx_seq_one_letter_code
_entity_poly.pdbx_strand_id
1 'polypeptide(L)'
;METLEKYFSKEAKESEPASIKIEVLQEPIYKPELAVNLSKAYLVGAGYDGEKRLAFLKLYEPEEKKIYFWYDDSSHKPYCFSKQSIQELQFNEALVKHEGFERFEEEEKHDALEDKKINVTKIIAKDPLSIGGKPSGSIRDILKAWEADIKYTECYIYDRQLIPGMLYKVENSKLTPIEYNIDSNILNSIKDALKENYDLELLLNWAKLLECPVPEFLRAAIDIEVYSPIATRMPSASEAEYPIICASISGVNGERKIFLLKRSGVQEEEASLPAEAEITYFNDERNLLIEFFKAMIKYPFILTFNGDDFDLKYLYNRARKLGFSKESIPIELGRESASVIHGIHIDLYKFFFNRSIQVYAFNQKYRENTLDEVGKALIQFGKMEIQKPVSELTYSELAAYCLTDSMVTLNLTTFNNSLVMKIITALSRIAVMPMEDVARQGVSNWIRSMIYNEHRKRKYLIPRSDDILSIKGVTATEAVIKGKKYKGAIVVKPIQGIHFNVAVLDFASLYPSIIKVWNLGYETILCPHEECKSNKVPGTPHWVCIKKRALESLLIGSLRDLRVKWYKVKSKDKTLNEEVRSLYTVIQSALKVVLNASYGVFGAETFSLYCPPVAEATAAIGRFIITKTIEKAKELGVNVIYGDTDSIFLGNPTEEQLQELINWSKINLKMELEVDKWYRYIALSLRKKNYLGVYKDGTVDIKGLTGKKRHIPEFLKRAFYEMIQILSQVKTKDEFNEAKEKIKKIVKDCYFNLKAHKYSLEDLAFKIVISKPPEGYVKTTPQHVKAAQLLESKGLEIKPGDLISFVKVVGDLGVKPTSLASIDEVDTRKYVEYIESTFEQVLDALGTNLNELIGHTKLEAFFEG
;
A
#
# COMPACT_ATOMS: atom_id res chain seq x y z
N MET A 1 14.22 -17.34 21.76
CA MET A 1 13.47 -17.53 23.01
C MET A 1 13.83 -16.36 23.91
N GLU A 2 13.07 -15.28 23.80
CA GLU A 2 13.05 -14.24 24.84
C GLU A 2 11.87 -14.60 25.75
N THR A 3 12.11 -14.75 27.04
CA THR A 3 11.15 -15.27 28.02
C THR A 3 10.04 -14.25 28.33
N LEU A 4 8.88 -14.80 28.71
CA LEU A 4 7.69 -14.12 29.26
C LEU A 4 8.02 -12.99 30.25
N GLU A 5 9.14 -13.10 30.97
CA GLU A 5 9.65 -12.16 31.99
C GLU A 5 9.79 -10.70 31.54
N LYS A 6 9.99 -10.41 30.23
CA LYS A 6 10.08 -9.00 29.77
C LYS A 6 8.74 -8.25 29.81
N TYR A 7 7.63 -8.96 29.94
CA TYR A 7 6.26 -8.41 29.94
C TYR A 7 5.63 -8.31 31.33
N PHE A 8 6.32 -8.76 32.39
CA PHE A 8 5.80 -8.78 33.75
C PHE A 8 6.66 -7.93 34.68
N SER A 9 6.03 -7.02 35.45
CA SER A 9 6.67 -6.27 36.55
C SER A 9 6.11 -6.72 37.90
N LYS A 10 6.92 -6.64 38.97
CA LYS A 10 6.60 -7.17 40.31
C LYS A 10 5.59 -6.35 41.15
N GLU A 11 5.07 -5.23 40.67
CA GLU A 11 4.16 -4.38 41.45
C GLU A 11 3.01 -3.88 40.58
N ALA A 12 1.85 -4.54 40.68
CA ALA A 12 0.58 -4.03 40.13
C ALA A 12 -0.10 -3.14 41.18
N LYS A 13 -0.65 -2.00 40.77
CA LYS A 13 -1.57 -1.22 41.61
C LYS A 13 -2.98 -1.75 41.40
N GLU A 14 -3.54 -2.36 42.43
CA GLU A 14 -4.96 -2.65 42.50
C GLU A 14 -5.76 -1.35 42.38
N SER A 15 -6.72 -1.33 41.45
CA SER A 15 -7.98 -0.65 41.69
C SER A 15 -8.91 -1.67 42.34
N GLU A 16 -9.58 -1.29 43.43
CA GLU A 16 -10.58 -2.14 44.10
C GLU A 16 -11.51 -2.81 43.07
N PRO A 17 -11.88 -4.09 43.25
CA PRO A 17 -12.92 -4.68 42.44
C PRO A 17 -14.13 -3.78 42.57
N ALA A 18 -14.55 -3.17 41.46
CA ALA A 18 -15.82 -2.49 41.44
C ALA A 18 -16.84 -3.56 41.83
N SER A 19 -17.31 -3.48 43.07
CA SER A 19 -18.55 -4.12 43.50
C SER A 19 -19.65 -3.37 42.74
N ILE A 20 -19.76 -3.67 41.46
CA ILE A 20 -20.85 -3.25 40.63
C ILE A 20 -22.04 -3.97 41.25
N LYS A 21 -22.75 -3.25 42.13
CA LYS A 21 -24.16 -3.53 42.39
C LYS A 21 -24.76 -3.82 41.02
N ILE A 22 -25.53 -4.91 40.93
CA ILE A 22 -26.28 -5.30 39.75
C ILE A 22 -27.34 -4.20 39.48
N GLU A 23 -26.88 -3.01 39.09
CA GLU A 23 -27.66 -2.05 38.35
C GLU A 23 -27.58 -2.55 36.91
N VAL A 24 -28.73 -2.87 36.34
CA VAL A 24 -28.87 -3.11 34.91
C VAL A 24 -28.30 -1.86 34.22
N LEU A 25 -27.06 -1.94 33.72
CA LEU A 25 -26.43 -0.83 33.02
C LEU A 25 -27.33 -0.48 31.84
N GLN A 26 -27.92 0.73 31.87
CA GLN A 26 -28.71 1.21 30.74
C GLN A 26 -27.81 1.31 29.51
N GLU A 27 -28.30 0.77 28.39
CA GLU A 27 -27.61 0.88 27.11
C GLU A 27 -27.49 2.36 26.71
N PRO A 28 -26.28 2.91 26.53
CA PRO A 28 -26.12 4.27 26.05
C PRO A 28 -26.59 4.37 24.59
N ILE A 29 -27.29 5.44 24.25
CA ILE A 29 -27.65 5.77 22.87
C ILE A 29 -26.53 6.64 22.29
N TYR A 30 -25.92 6.16 21.22
CA TYR A 30 -24.79 6.81 20.55
C TYR A 30 -25.31 7.73 19.45
N LYS A 31 -25.15 9.06 19.62
CA LYS A 31 -25.55 10.06 18.61
C LYS A 31 -24.42 11.03 18.31
N PRO A 32 -24.16 11.33 17.02
CA PRO A 32 -23.12 12.26 16.63
C PRO A 32 -23.31 13.64 17.26
N GLU A 33 -22.24 14.21 17.81
CA GLU A 33 -22.21 15.61 18.27
C GLU A 33 -22.24 16.55 17.04
N LEU A 34 -23.12 17.55 17.04
CA LEU A 34 -23.29 18.46 15.90
C LEU A 34 -22.43 19.71 16.02
N ALA A 35 -21.80 20.12 14.92
CA ALA A 35 -21.03 21.35 14.84
C ALA A 35 -21.97 22.57 14.74
N VAL A 36 -22.03 23.39 15.80
CA VAL A 36 -22.76 24.67 15.79
C VAL A 36 -21.80 25.85 15.64
N ASN A 37 -20.78 25.89 16.49
CA ASN A 37 -19.69 26.88 16.44
C ASN A 37 -18.36 26.17 16.71
N LEU A 38 -17.45 26.19 15.73
CA LEU A 38 -16.10 25.65 15.83
C LEU A 38 -15.15 26.69 15.24
N SER A 39 -14.24 27.23 16.06
CA SER A 39 -13.27 28.23 15.60
C SER A 39 -12.27 27.64 14.61
N LYS A 40 -11.89 26.37 14.81
CA LYS A 40 -10.87 25.67 14.02
C LYS A 40 -11.07 24.16 14.09
N ALA A 41 -11.37 23.52 12.96
CA ALA A 41 -11.48 22.07 12.89
C ALA A 41 -10.93 21.53 11.56
N TYR A 42 -10.42 20.31 11.56
CA TYR A 42 -9.92 19.63 10.36
C TYR A 42 -11.01 18.75 9.75
N LEU A 43 -11.23 18.88 8.45
CA LEU A 43 -12.12 17.97 7.73
C LEU A 43 -11.46 16.58 7.62
N VAL A 44 -11.92 15.58 8.35
CA VAL A 44 -11.27 14.25 8.40
C VAL A 44 -12.08 13.15 7.72
N GLY A 45 -13.40 13.34 7.59
CA GLY A 45 -14.29 12.38 6.96
C GLY A 45 -15.54 13.00 6.36
N ALA A 46 -16.27 12.21 5.57
CA ALA A 46 -17.55 12.60 4.98
C ALA A 46 -18.44 11.36 4.80
N GLY A 47 -19.76 11.57 4.81
CA GLY A 47 -20.74 10.51 4.64
C GLY A 47 -22.06 11.06 4.08
N TYR A 48 -23.05 10.17 3.97
CA TYR A 48 -24.40 10.50 3.51
C TYR A 48 -25.42 9.88 4.45
N ASP A 49 -26.31 10.73 4.97
CA ASP A 49 -27.44 10.32 5.79
C ASP A 49 -28.64 10.08 4.87
N GLY A 50 -29.04 8.81 4.72
CA GLY A 50 -30.13 8.42 3.83
C GLY A 50 -31.52 8.81 4.34
N GLU A 51 -31.70 9.00 5.65
CA GLU A 51 -32.98 9.43 6.23
C GLU A 51 -33.18 10.93 6.01
N LYS A 52 -32.14 11.73 6.29
CA LYS A 52 -32.17 13.18 6.05
C LYS A 52 -31.96 13.54 4.58
N ARG A 53 -31.42 12.60 3.79
CA ARG A 53 -31.00 12.79 2.39
C ARG A 53 -29.96 13.89 2.21
N LEU A 54 -29.05 14.03 3.17
CA LEU A 54 -28.01 15.06 3.18
C LEU A 54 -26.62 14.43 3.28
N ALA A 55 -25.64 15.07 2.63
CA ALA A 55 -24.24 14.80 2.95
C ALA A 55 -23.91 15.35 4.35
N PHE A 56 -22.97 14.71 5.02
CA PHE A 56 -22.39 15.24 6.26
C PHE A 56 -20.87 15.15 6.21
N LEU A 57 -20.22 16.01 6.99
CA LEU A 57 -18.78 16.07 7.17
C LEU A 57 -18.43 15.75 8.62
N LYS A 58 -17.27 15.09 8.81
CA LYS A 58 -16.67 14.82 10.12
C LYS A 58 -15.52 15.81 10.34
N LEU A 59 -15.62 16.65 11.35
CA LEU A 59 -14.70 17.75 11.67
C LEU A 59 -13.97 17.45 12.99
N TYR A 60 -12.66 17.22 12.93
CA TYR A 60 -11.82 17.04 14.12
C TYR A 60 -11.40 18.39 14.71
N GLU A 61 -11.88 18.70 15.92
CA GLU A 61 -11.48 19.88 16.68
C GLU A 61 -10.25 19.51 17.54
N PRO A 62 -9.10 20.18 17.34
CA PRO A 62 -7.83 19.77 17.93
C PRO A 62 -7.62 20.14 19.41
N GLU A 63 -8.38 21.08 19.99
CA GLU A 63 -8.25 21.51 21.38
C GLU A 63 -8.98 20.54 22.32
N GLU A 64 -10.24 20.25 22.04
CA GLU A 64 -11.08 19.28 22.75
C GLU A 64 -10.81 17.84 22.31
N LYS A 65 -10.13 17.66 21.17
CA LYS A 65 -9.79 16.35 20.58
C LYS A 65 -11.04 15.50 20.33
N LYS A 66 -12.05 16.12 19.71
CA LYS A 66 -13.34 15.49 19.38
C LYS A 66 -13.66 15.59 17.89
N ILE A 67 -14.57 14.75 17.43
CA ILE A 67 -15.13 14.85 16.08
C ILE A 67 -16.59 15.32 16.16
N TYR A 68 -16.87 16.39 15.43
CA TYR A 68 -18.20 16.96 15.25
C TYR A 68 -18.72 16.69 13.85
N PHE A 69 -20.02 16.50 13.73
CA PHE A 69 -20.71 16.34 12.46
C PHE A 69 -21.32 17.66 12.00
N TRP A 70 -21.09 17.99 10.73
CA TRP A 70 -21.74 19.11 10.07
C TRP A 70 -22.54 18.60 8.88
N TYR A 71 -23.82 18.94 8.81
CA TYR A 71 -24.72 18.50 7.73
C TYR A 71 -24.79 19.57 6.64
N ASP A 72 -24.88 19.13 5.38
CA ASP A 72 -24.94 20.00 4.22
C ASP A 72 -26.05 21.05 4.32
N ASP A 73 -25.68 22.29 3.99
CA ASP A 73 -26.55 23.46 3.90
C ASP A 73 -26.85 23.92 2.46
N SER A 74 -26.24 23.29 1.44
CA SER A 74 -26.28 23.77 0.04
C SER A 74 -27.38 23.20 -0.84
N SER A 75 -28.33 22.44 -0.27
CA SER A 75 -29.36 21.70 -1.03
C SER A 75 -28.77 20.80 -2.14
N HIS A 76 -27.51 20.39 -1.98
CA HIS A 76 -26.80 19.61 -3.00
C HIS A 76 -27.49 18.25 -3.16
N LYS A 77 -27.63 17.79 -4.41
CA LYS A 77 -28.30 16.54 -4.74
C LYS A 77 -27.46 15.63 -5.63
N PRO A 78 -27.67 14.31 -5.56
CA PRO A 78 -27.06 13.36 -6.48
C PRO A 78 -27.46 13.64 -7.94
N TYR A 79 -26.53 13.43 -8.87
CA TYR A 79 -26.80 13.62 -10.30
C TYR A 79 -25.87 12.77 -11.17
N CYS A 80 -26.22 12.68 -12.45
CA CYS A 80 -25.35 12.26 -13.54
C CYS A 80 -25.60 13.15 -14.78
N PHE A 81 -24.77 13.03 -15.81
CA PHE A 81 -24.94 13.78 -17.06
C PHE A 81 -25.36 12.89 -18.23
N SER A 82 -26.05 13.49 -19.21
CA SER A 82 -26.30 12.94 -20.54
C SER A 82 -25.94 13.97 -21.60
N LYS A 83 -25.40 13.50 -22.73
CA LYS A 83 -25.18 14.34 -23.93
C LYS A 83 -26.46 14.57 -24.74
N GLN A 84 -27.56 13.89 -24.40
CA GLN A 84 -28.88 14.15 -24.98
C GLN A 84 -29.48 15.44 -24.39
N SER A 85 -30.26 16.14 -25.18
CA SER A 85 -31.00 17.34 -24.76
C SER A 85 -32.14 16.99 -23.78
N ILE A 86 -32.62 17.99 -23.04
CA ILE A 86 -33.78 17.83 -22.16
C ILE A 86 -35.00 17.32 -22.94
N GLN A 87 -35.22 17.83 -24.15
CA GLN A 87 -36.35 17.43 -24.99
C GLN A 87 -36.30 15.94 -25.34
N GLU A 88 -35.14 15.42 -25.75
CA GLU A 88 -34.96 14.00 -26.04
C GLU A 88 -35.19 13.12 -24.79
N LEU A 89 -34.69 13.57 -23.63
CA LEU A 89 -34.80 12.82 -22.38
C LEU A 89 -36.22 12.83 -21.80
N GLN A 90 -37.01 13.87 -22.05
CA GLN A 90 -38.42 13.93 -21.64
C GLN A 90 -39.28 12.85 -22.29
N PHE A 91 -38.91 12.37 -23.49
CA PHE A 91 -39.59 11.25 -24.15
C PHE A 91 -39.15 9.87 -23.63
N ASN A 92 -38.09 9.79 -22.82
CA ASN A 92 -37.69 8.54 -22.19
C ASN A 92 -38.57 8.28 -20.96
N GLU A 93 -39.69 7.59 -21.16
CA GLU A 93 -40.64 7.30 -20.08
C GLU A 93 -40.01 6.53 -18.91
N ALA A 94 -39.08 5.61 -19.19
CA ALA A 94 -38.41 4.83 -18.14
C ALA A 94 -37.59 5.72 -17.20
N LEU A 95 -36.99 6.78 -17.72
CA LEU A 95 -36.26 7.78 -16.94
C LEU A 95 -37.21 8.70 -16.16
N VAL A 96 -38.18 9.32 -16.84
CA VAL A 96 -39.07 10.32 -16.23
C VAL A 96 -39.98 9.70 -15.16
N LYS A 97 -40.38 8.42 -15.34
CA LYS A 97 -41.18 7.67 -14.35
C LYS A 97 -40.34 7.00 -13.27
N HIS A 98 -39.00 7.08 -13.33
CA HIS A 98 -38.14 6.49 -12.31
C HIS A 98 -38.39 7.16 -10.95
N GLU A 99 -38.64 6.38 -9.90
CA GLU A 99 -39.04 6.88 -8.57
C GLU A 99 -38.04 7.92 -8.01
N GLY A 100 -36.76 7.67 -8.25
CA GLY A 100 -35.66 8.52 -7.83
C GLY A 100 -35.36 9.72 -8.71
N PHE A 101 -35.96 9.84 -9.90
CA PHE A 101 -35.78 11.01 -10.75
C PHE A 101 -36.43 12.23 -10.10
N GLU A 102 -35.78 13.40 -10.24
CA GLU A 102 -36.29 14.65 -9.70
C GLU A 102 -36.51 15.72 -10.77
N ARG A 103 -35.45 16.09 -11.52
CA ARG A 103 -35.53 17.11 -12.57
C ARG A 103 -34.33 17.06 -13.51
N PHE A 104 -34.43 17.84 -14.58
CA PHE A 104 -33.33 18.15 -15.48
C PHE A 104 -32.82 19.58 -15.29
N GLU A 105 -31.53 19.79 -15.51
CA GLU A 105 -30.90 21.10 -15.66
C GLU A 105 -29.95 21.07 -16.86
N GLU A 106 -29.78 22.18 -17.57
CA GLU A 106 -28.76 22.29 -18.62
C GLU A 106 -27.46 22.86 -18.03
N GLU A 107 -26.32 22.30 -18.45
CA GLU A 107 -25.01 22.79 -18.05
C GLU A 107 -24.05 22.80 -19.25
N GLU A 108 -23.27 23.88 -19.41
CA GLU A 108 -22.16 23.92 -20.37
C GLU A 108 -20.93 23.25 -19.74
N LYS A 109 -20.38 22.26 -20.42
CA LYS A 109 -19.14 21.56 -20.05
C LYS A 109 -18.12 21.63 -21.19
N HIS A 110 -16.86 21.37 -20.86
CA HIS A 110 -15.81 21.14 -21.86
C HIS A 110 -15.62 19.63 -22.07
N ASP A 111 -15.73 19.17 -23.32
CA ASP A 111 -15.36 17.81 -23.73
C ASP A 111 -13.86 17.77 -24.05
N ALA A 112 -13.09 17.14 -23.18
CA ALA A 112 -11.63 17.07 -23.31
C ALA A 112 -11.16 16.11 -24.43
N LEU A 113 -12.01 15.18 -24.91
CA LEU A 113 -11.62 14.25 -25.97
C LEU A 113 -11.65 14.94 -27.34
N GLU A 114 -12.67 15.77 -27.57
CA GLU A 114 -12.85 16.52 -28.81
C GLU A 114 -12.38 17.98 -28.74
N ASP A 115 -11.93 18.40 -27.55
CA ASP A 115 -11.44 19.75 -27.25
C ASP A 115 -12.44 20.88 -27.52
N LYS A 116 -13.74 20.66 -27.24
CA LYS A 116 -14.81 21.61 -27.53
C LYS A 116 -15.75 21.84 -26.36
N LYS A 117 -16.45 22.97 -26.34
CA LYS A 117 -17.57 23.19 -25.40
C LYS A 117 -18.80 22.42 -25.89
N ILE A 118 -19.52 21.81 -24.97
CA ILE A 118 -20.76 21.08 -25.21
C ILE A 118 -21.81 21.44 -24.17
N ASN A 119 -23.08 21.43 -24.57
CA ASN A 119 -24.18 21.47 -23.62
C ASN A 119 -24.53 20.03 -23.23
N VAL A 120 -24.69 19.78 -21.93
CA VAL A 120 -25.11 18.49 -21.39
C VAL A 120 -26.34 18.68 -20.52
N THR A 121 -27.17 17.65 -20.46
CA THR A 121 -28.29 17.60 -19.51
C THR A 121 -27.82 16.96 -18.22
N LYS A 122 -27.93 17.69 -17.11
CA LYS A 122 -27.76 17.20 -15.74
C LYS A 122 -29.06 16.57 -15.27
N ILE A 123 -29.01 15.29 -14.94
CA ILE A 123 -30.14 14.51 -14.44
C ILE A 123 -30.00 14.43 -12.93
N ILE A 124 -30.88 15.11 -12.19
CA ILE A 124 -30.85 15.18 -10.72
C ILE A 124 -31.76 14.10 -10.15
N ALA A 125 -31.27 13.40 -9.14
CA ALA A 125 -32.00 12.35 -8.43
C ALA A 125 -32.19 12.69 -6.94
N LYS A 126 -33.16 12.02 -6.32
CA LYS A 126 -33.54 12.19 -4.92
C LYS A 126 -32.53 11.58 -3.93
N ASP A 127 -31.80 10.55 -4.36
CA ASP A 127 -30.84 9.80 -3.56
C ASP A 127 -29.74 9.18 -4.44
N PRO A 128 -28.55 8.86 -3.87
CA PRO A 128 -27.43 8.33 -4.63
C PRO A 128 -27.72 6.99 -5.32
N LEU A 129 -28.49 6.11 -4.68
CA LEU A 129 -28.77 4.76 -5.19
C LEU A 129 -29.67 4.79 -6.43
N SER A 130 -30.39 5.89 -6.65
CA SER A 130 -31.15 6.15 -7.86
C SER A 130 -30.28 6.51 -9.06
N ILE A 131 -29.10 7.11 -8.86
CA ILE A 131 -28.11 7.32 -9.93
C ILE A 131 -27.39 6.02 -10.27
N GLY A 132 -26.88 5.32 -9.24
CA GLY A 132 -26.10 4.12 -9.39
C GLY A 132 -25.76 3.44 -8.04
N GLY A 133 -25.14 2.26 -8.10
CA GLY A 133 -24.72 1.50 -6.90
C GLY A 133 -25.64 0.33 -6.54
N LYS A 134 -26.87 0.31 -7.07
CA LYS A 134 -27.70 -0.90 -7.11
C LYS A 134 -27.19 -1.88 -8.18
N PRO A 135 -27.45 -3.20 -8.05
CA PRO A 135 -27.13 -4.18 -9.08
C PRO A 135 -27.81 -3.90 -10.43
N SER A 136 -29.03 -3.35 -10.40
CA SER A 136 -29.81 -2.96 -11.58
C SER A 136 -30.91 -1.98 -11.20
N GLY A 137 -31.52 -1.33 -12.21
CA GLY A 137 -32.70 -0.48 -12.03
C GLY A 137 -32.36 0.92 -11.53
N SER A 138 -31.15 1.40 -11.81
CA SER A 138 -30.72 2.78 -11.56
C SER A 138 -30.71 3.58 -12.87
N ILE A 139 -30.65 4.92 -12.78
CA ILE A 139 -30.69 5.81 -13.95
C ILE A 139 -29.58 5.50 -14.96
N ARG A 140 -28.38 5.14 -14.49
CA ARG A 140 -27.27 4.73 -15.38
C ARG A 140 -27.52 3.44 -16.18
N ASP A 141 -28.51 2.64 -15.79
CA ASP A 141 -28.88 1.42 -16.51
C ASP A 141 -29.93 1.69 -17.61
N ILE A 142 -30.63 2.82 -17.51
CA ILE A 142 -31.68 3.24 -18.46
C ILE A 142 -31.06 3.87 -19.71
N LEU A 143 -29.96 4.60 -19.55
CA LEU A 143 -29.30 5.34 -20.64
C LEU A 143 -27.79 5.42 -20.44
N LYS A 144 -27.08 5.78 -21.51
CA LYS A 144 -25.65 6.08 -21.45
C LYS A 144 -25.43 7.38 -20.67
N ALA A 145 -25.11 7.26 -19.39
CA ALA A 145 -24.86 8.38 -18.49
C ALA A 145 -23.35 8.58 -18.22
N TRP A 146 -22.94 9.83 -18.02
CA TRP A 146 -21.60 10.25 -17.59
C TRP A 146 -21.61 10.62 -16.12
N GLU A 147 -20.47 10.42 -15.44
CA GLU A 147 -20.30 10.75 -14.01
C GLU A 147 -21.30 10.04 -13.08
N ALA A 148 -21.86 8.91 -13.51
CA ALA A 148 -22.87 8.14 -12.78
C ALA A 148 -22.27 7.03 -11.88
N ASP A 149 -20.94 6.91 -11.85
CA ASP A 149 -20.16 5.93 -11.10
C ASP A 149 -19.23 6.58 -10.06
N ILE A 150 -19.47 7.85 -9.73
CA ILE A 150 -18.76 8.60 -8.68
C ILE A 150 -19.56 8.49 -7.38
N LYS A 151 -18.90 8.13 -6.28
CA LYS A 151 -19.53 8.06 -4.94
C LYS A 151 -20.11 9.43 -4.60
N TYR A 152 -21.33 9.48 -4.06
CA TYR A 152 -21.99 10.78 -3.81
C TYR A 152 -21.18 11.71 -2.90
N THR A 153 -20.51 11.17 -1.88
CA THR A 153 -19.62 11.96 -1.00
C THR A 153 -18.44 12.56 -1.76
N GLU A 154 -17.89 11.86 -2.76
CA GLU A 154 -16.86 12.38 -3.66
C GLU A 154 -17.43 13.50 -4.53
N CYS A 155 -18.60 13.31 -5.17
CA CYS A 155 -19.29 14.38 -5.92
C CYS A 155 -19.48 15.63 -5.06
N TYR A 156 -20.00 15.46 -3.84
CA TYR A 156 -20.24 16.56 -2.91
C TYR A 156 -18.95 17.30 -2.56
N ILE A 157 -17.87 16.56 -2.23
CA ILE A 157 -16.56 17.14 -1.93
C ILE A 157 -16.03 17.93 -3.12
N TYR A 158 -16.11 17.38 -4.33
CA TYR A 158 -15.62 18.05 -5.54
C TYR A 158 -16.43 19.31 -5.85
N ASP A 159 -17.76 19.24 -5.81
CA ASP A 159 -18.61 20.37 -6.20
C ASP A 159 -18.58 21.50 -5.17
N ARG A 160 -18.46 21.17 -3.87
CA ARG A 160 -18.25 22.15 -2.79
C ARG A 160 -16.79 22.61 -2.66
N GLN A 161 -15.87 22.06 -3.46
CA GLN A 161 -14.44 22.35 -3.40
C GLN A 161 -13.84 22.14 -2.00
N LEU A 162 -14.32 21.09 -1.32
CA LEU A 162 -13.84 20.71 0.00
C LEU A 162 -12.52 19.93 -0.10
N ILE A 163 -11.64 20.11 0.87
CA ILE A 163 -10.34 19.44 0.90
C ILE A 163 -10.16 18.73 2.23
N PRO A 164 -10.37 17.40 2.25
CA PRO A 164 -10.04 16.58 3.41
C PRO A 164 -8.59 16.77 3.88
N GLY A 165 -8.40 16.80 5.19
CA GLY A 165 -7.15 17.12 5.87
C GLY A 165 -6.88 18.61 6.07
N MET A 166 -7.73 19.52 5.57
CA MET A 166 -7.58 20.97 5.72
C MET A 166 -8.49 21.57 6.79
N LEU A 167 -8.20 22.82 7.17
CA LEU A 167 -8.86 23.57 8.22
C LEU A 167 -10.14 24.26 7.76
N TYR A 168 -11.15 24.20 8.61
CA TYR A 168 -12.46 24.84 8.46
C TYR A 168 -12.90 25.44 9.79
N LYS A 169 -13.79 26.43 9.73
CA LYS A 169 -14.54 26.94 10.87
C LYS A 169 -16.03 26.78 10.62
N VAL A 170 -16.79 26.65 11.69
CA VAL A 170 -18.25 26.65 11.68
C VAL A 170 -18.71 27.84 12.53
N GLU A 171 -19.47 28.76 11.95
CA GLU A 171 -20.05 29.90 12.66
C GLU A 171 -21.55 29.92 12.37
N ASN A 172 -22.38 29.82 13.42
CA ASN A 172 -23.84 29.72 13.28
C ASN A 172 -24.26 28.61 12.31
N SER A 173 -23.67 27.42 12.46
CA SER A 173 -23.87 26.25 11.58
C SER A 173 -23.43 26.44 10.12
N LYS A 174 -22.72 27.53 9.78
CA LYS A 174 -22.19 27.75 8.43
C LYS A 174 -20.71 27.35 8.36
N LEU A 175 -20.39 26.41 7.48
CA LEU A 175 -19.03 25.96 7.25
C LEU A 175 -18.27 26.91 6.31
N THR A 176 -17.06 27.31 6.70
CA THR A 176 -16.15 28.08 5.83
C THR A 176 -14.71 27.56 5.94
N PRO A 177 -13.95 27.51 4.83
CA PRO A 177 -12.55 27.13 4.87
C PRO A 177 -11.72 28.18 5.61
N ILE A 178 -10.74 27.75 6.39
CA ILE A 178 -9.72 28.62 6.98
C ILE A 178 -8.51 28.59 6.05
N GLU A 179 -8.15 29.74 5.48
CA GLU A 179 -6.98 29.82 4.61
C GLU A 179 -5.69 29.67 5.43
N TYR A 180 -4.87 28.67 5.06
CA TYR A 180 -3.55 28.50 5.63
C TYR A 180 -2.54 29.39 4.87
N ASN A 181 -1.98 30.38 5.58
CA ASN A 181 -0.95 31.26 5.06
C ASN A 181 0.42 30.66 5.30
N ILE A 182 1.12 30.31 4.22
CA ILE A 182 2.52 29.89 4.26
C ILE A 182 3.39 31.11 4.55
N ASP A 183 4.46 30.93 5.34
CA ASP A 183 5.49 31.94 5.52
C ASP A 183 6.02 32.46 4.17
N SER A 184 6.06 33.78 4.01
CA SER A 184 6.44 34.43 2.75
C SER A 184 7.85 34.05 2.27
N ASN A 185 8.79 33.80 3.18
CA ASN A 185 10.15 33.39 2.82
C ASN A 185 10.17 31.95 2.29
N ILE A 186 9.39 31.06 2.90
CA ILE A 186 9.20 29.69 2.41
C ILE A 186 8.55 29.74 1.02
N LEU A 187 7.50 30.53 0.87
CA LEU A 187 6.80 30.68 -0.40
C LEU A 187 7.71 31.20 -1.51
N ASN A 188 8.51 32.23 -1.23
CA ASN A 188 9.47 32.78 -2.19
C ASN A 188 10.57 31.77 -2.54
N SER A 189 11.06 31.01 -1.55
CA SER A 189 12.04 29.95 -1.78
C SER A 189 11.48 28.80 -2.64
N ILE A 190 10.21 28.45 -2.45
CA ILE A 190 9.49 27.49 -3.31
C ILE A 190 9.39 28.03 -4.74
N LYS A 191 8.99 29.30 -4.90
CA LYS A 191 8.93 29.96 -6.22
C LYS A 191 10.29 29.97 -6.91
N ASP A 192 11.35 30.29 -6.18
CA ASP A 192 12.72 30.29 -6.69
C ASP A 192 13.22 28.91 -7.08
N ALA A 193 12.90 27.88 -6.29
CA ALA A 193 13.25 26.50 -6.59
C ALA A 193 12.49 25.93 -7.81
N LEU A 194 11.30 26.46 -8.10
CA LEU A 194 10.38 25.95 -9.11
C LEU A 194 10.35 26.79 -10.41
N LYS A 195 11.34 27.68 -10.65
CA LYS A 195 11.50 28.57 -11.84
C LYS A 195 11.30 27.89 -13.21
N GLU A 196 10.07 27.52 -13.55
CA GLU A 196 9.67 26.84 -14.79
C GLU A 196 8.21 27.19 -15.18
N ASN A 197 7.87 26.96 -16.46
CA ASN A 197 6.60 27.22 -17.15
C ASN A 197 5.41 26.38 -16.62
N TYR A 198 5.07 26.54 -15.35
CA TYR A 198 3.84 26.01 -14.78
C TYR A 198 2.83 27.12 -14.53
N ASP A 199 1.58 26.70 -14.43
CA ASP A 199 0.57 27.45 -13.70
C ASP A 199 1.04 27.59 -12.24
N LEU A 200 1.57 28.78 -11.91
CA LEU A 200 2.12 29.09 -10.59
C LEU A 200 1.05 28.93 -9.51
N GLU A 201 -0.22 29.14 -9.84
CA GLU A 201 -1.34 29.02 -8.92
C GLU A 201 -1.50 27.58 -8.41
N LEU A 202 -1.41 26.59 -9.30
CA LEU A 202 -1.51 25.17 -8.91
C LEU A 202 -0.38 24.77 -7.95
N LEU A 203 0.85 25.20 -8.22
CA LEU A 203 1.99 24.90 -7.35
C LEU A 203 1.84 25.53 -5.98
N LEU A 204 1.36 26.78 -5.91
CA LEU A 204 1.08 27.46 -4.65
C LEU A 204 -0.05 26.77 -3.88
N ASN A 205 -1.08 26.30 -4.58
CA ASN A 205 -2.16 25.51 -3.97
C ASN A 205 -1.62 24.21 -3.38
N TRP A 206 -0.80 23.46 -4.12
CA TRP A 206 -0.17 22.26 -3.58
C TRP A 206 0.72 22.55 -2.37
N ALA A 207 1.53 23.61 -2.43
CA ALA A 207 2.33 24.02 -1.29
C ALA A 207 1.44 24.33 -0.08
N LYS A 208 0.34 25.07 -0.24
CA LYS A 208 -0.58 25.40 0.87
C LYS A 208 -1.13 24.14 1.53
N LEU A 209 -1.49 23.14 0.73
CA LEU A 209 -2.00 21.85 1.22
C LEU A 209 -0.93 21.04 1.97
N LEU A 210 0.29 21.00 1.44
CA LEU A 210 1.36 20.17 1.97
C LEU A 210 2.07 20.80 3.17
N GLU A 211 2.19 22.13 3.21
CA GLU A 211 2.76 22.89 4.34
C GLU A 211 1.80 23.03 5.52
N CYS A 212 0.48 22.85 5.30
CA CYS A 212 -0.49 22.93 6.38
C CYS A 212 -0.14 21.89 7.48
N PRO A 213 -0.03 22.30 8.76
CA PRO A 213 0.30 21.38 9.84
C PRO A 213 -0.69 20.21 9.92
N VAL A 214 -0.19 19.05 10.35
CA VAL A 214 -1.02 17.90 10.70
C VAL A 214 -1.18 17.93 12.22
N PRO A 215 -2.42 17.96 12.76
CA PRO A 215 -2.61 17.95 14.21
C PRO A 215 -2.25 16.58 14.78
N GLU A 216 -1.95 16.53 16.07
CA GLU A 216 -1.93 15.25 16.77
C GLU A 216 -3.36 14.75 16.98
N PHE A 217 -3.66 13.59 16.41
CA PHE A 217 -4.96 12.94 16.54
C PHE A 217 -5.00 12.07 17.79
N LEU A 218 -5.92 12.37 18.71
CA LEU A 218 -6.23 11.48 19.82
C LEU A 218 -6.78 10.17 19.24
N ARG A 219 -6.11 9.07 19.55
CA ARG A 219 -6.40 7.76 18.95
C ARG A 219 -6.13 6.62 19.90
N ALA A 220 -6.85 5.53 19.71
CA ALA A 220 -6.58 4.27 20.36
C ALA A 220 -6.61 3.13 19.36
N ALA A 221 -5.75 2.15 19.57
CA ALA A 221 -5.85 0.86 18.91
C ALA A 221 -6.69 -0.08 19.77
N ILE A 222 -7.52 -0.87 19.12
CA ILE A 222 -8.32 -1.92 19.77
C ILE A 222 -8.01 -3.28 19.15
N ASP A 223 -8.22 -4.31 19.94
CA ASP A 223 -8.07 -5.71 19.54
C ASP A 223 -9.01 -6.58 20.38
N ILE A 224 -9.55 -7.67 19.81
CA ILE A 224 -10.42 -8.61 20.51
C ILE A 224 -9.94 -10.05 20.36
N GLU A 225 -10.16 -10.84 21.41
CA GLU A 225 -10.00 -12.29 21.39
C GLU A 225 -11.33 -12.98 21.63
N VAL A 226 -11.63 -13.95 20.78
CA VAL A 226 -12.89 -14.67 20.75
C VAL A 226 -12.65 -16.11 21.15
N TYR A 227 -13.52 -16.65 21.99
CA TYR A 227 -13.51 -18.07 22.30
C TYR A 227 -13.66 -18.89 21.02
N SER A 228 -12.85 -19.92 20.86
CA SER A 228 -13.03 -20.91 19.79
C SER A 228 -13.04 -22.30 20.38
N PRO A 229 -14.06 -23.13 20.10
CA PRO A 229 -14.12 -24.52 20.57
C PRO A 229 -13.05 -25.39 19.90
N ILE A 230 -12.49 -24.93 18.78
CA ILE A 230 -11.46 -25.63 18.02
C ILE A 230 -10.28 -24.68 17.89
N ALA A 231 -9.17 -25.03 18.53
CA ALA A 231 -7.94 -24.24 18.63
C ALA A 231 -7.46 -23.61 17.31
N THR A 232 -7.60 -24.33 16.20
CA THR A 232 -7.13 -23.91 14.86
C THR A 232 -8.20 -23.16 14.07
N ARG A 233 -9.41 -22.96 14.62
CA ARG A 233 -10.56 -22.36 13.94
C ARG A 233 -10.72 -20.89 14.32
N MET A 234 -10.51 -20.00 13.34
CA MET A 234 -10.94 -18.61 13.48
C MET A 234 -12.47 -18.52 13.41
N PRO A 235 -13.15 -17.89 14.38
CA PRO A 235 -14.58 -17.67 14.36
C PRO A 235 -15.04 -16.80 13.16
N SER A 236 -16.24 -17.06 12.64
CA SER A 236 -16.84 -16.21 11.60
C SER A 236 -17.30 -14.88 12.19
N ALA A 237 -16.74 -13.75 11.74
CA ALA A 237 -17.17 -12.43 12.19
C ALA A 237 -18.57 -12.02 11.71
N SER A 238 -19.04 -12.60 10.60
CA SER A 238 -20.41 -12.38 10.13
C SER A 238 -21.42 -13.09 11.03
N GLU A 239 -21.10 -14.29 11.49
CA GLU A 239 -21.99 -15.06 12.35
C GLU A 239 -21.81 -14.67 13.82
N ALA A 240 -20.60 -14.40 14.29
CA ALA A 240 -20.28 -14.06 15.68
C ALA A 240 -20.86 -15.05 16.70
N GLU A 241 -20.66 -16.35 16.47
CA GLU A 241 -21.26 -17.44 17.26
C GLU A 241 -20.76 -17.51 18.70
N TYR A 242 -19.47 -17.26 18.91
CA TYR A 242 -18.78 -17.49 20.17
C TYR A 242 -18.56 -16.20 20.96
N PRO A 243 -18.43 -16.26 22.29
CA PRO A 243 -18.23 -15.09 23.11
C PRO A 243 -16.86 -14.46 22.91
N ILE A 244 -16.81 -13.13 22.99
CA ILE A 244 -15.58 -12.35 23.17
C ILE A 244 -15.10 -12.60 24.60
N ILE A 245 -13.88 -13.14 24.72
CA ILE A 245 -13.27 -13.52 26.01
C ILE A 245 -12.28 -12.49 26.52
N CYS A 246 -11.71 -11.68 25.62
CA CYS A 246 -10.88 -10.54 25.96
C CYS A 246 -11.07 -9.43 24.93
N ALA A 247 -11.02 -8.18 25.36
CA ALA A 247 -10.88 -7.03 24.48
C ALA A 247 -9.87 -6.06 25.10
N SER A 248 -9.07 -5.39 24.27
CA SER A 248 -8.08 -4.43 24.74
C SER A 248 -8.18 -3.10 24.02
N ILE A 249 -7.78 -2.03 24.73
CA ILE A 249 -7.65 -0.67 24.19
C ILE A 249 -6.30 -0.10 24.61
N SER A 250 -5.52 0.33 23.62
CA SER A 250 -4.25 1.02 23.80
C SER A 250 -4.32 2.43 23.24
N GLY A 251 -4.36 3.44 24.12
CA GLY A 251 -4.46 4.86 23.77
C GLY A 251 -3.11 5.57 23.60
N VAL A 252 -3.04 6.53 22.68
CA VAL A 252 -1.83 7.37 22.48
C VAL A 252 -1.49 8.24 23.70
N ASN A 253 -2.46 8.49 24.58
CA ASN A 253 -2.32 9.18 25.86
C ASN A 253 -1.70 8.31 26.97
N GLY A 254 -1.32 7.07 26.68
CA GLY A 254 -0.73 6.13 27.65
C GLY A 254 -1.74 5.19 28.31
N GLU A 255 -3.06 5.39 28.12
CA GLU A 255 -4.06 4.48 28.69
C GLU A 255 -3.98 3.08 28.10
N ARG A 256 -4.07 2.06 28.95
CA ARG A 256 -4.13 0.65 28.59
C ARG A 256 -5.27 0.02 29.36
N LYS A 257 -6.30 -0.47 28.67
CA LYS A 257 -7.48 -1.10 29.29
C LYS A 257 -7.68 -2.49 28.73
N ILE A 258 -8.01 -3.44 29.60
CA ILE A 258 -8.27 -4.83 29.25
C ILE A 258 -9.59 -5.25 29.89
N PHE A 259 -10.46 -5.84 29.09
CA PHE A 259 -11.78 -6.30 29.48
C PHE A 259 -11.84 -7.81 29.32
N LEU A 260 -11.93 -8.55 30.44
CA LEU A 260 -11.89 -10.02 30.46
C LEU A 260 -13.25 -10.60 30.83
N LEU A 261 -13.69 -11.62 30.10
CA LEU A 261 -14.86 -12.42 30.46
C LEU A 261 -14.44 -13.58 31.36
N LYS A 262 -15.10 -13.75 32.51
CA LYS A 262 -14.86 -14.91 33.39
C LYS A 262 -15.32 -16.21 32.70
N ARG A 263 -14.42 -17.19 32.66
CA ARG A 263 -14.60 -18.51 32.04
C ARG A 263 -14.68 -19.61 33.11
N SER A 264 -15.56 -20.57 32.92
CA SER A 264 -15.69 -21.73 33.81
C SER A 264 -14.47 -22.65 33.71
N GLY A 265 -13.87 -23.03 34.84
CA GLY A 265 -12.76 -23.99 34.91
C GLY A 265 -11.35 -23.41 34.74
N VAL A 266 -11.21 -22.09 34.58
CA VAL A 266 -9.91 -21.39 34.61
C VAL A 266 -9.72 -20.81 36.01
N GLN A 267 -8.61 -21.15 36.70
CA GLN A 267 -8.32 -20.60 38.02
C GLN A 267 -8.16 -19.07 37.93
N GLU A 268 -8.74 -18.35 38.89
CA GLU A 268 -8.47 -16.92 39.09
C GLU A 268 -7.05 -16.80 39.67
N GLU A 269 -6.05 -16.79 38.80
CA GLU A 269 -4.72 -16.31 39.13
C GLU A 269 -4.72 -14.78 39.06
N GLU A 270 -4.08 -14.10 40.01
CA GLU A 270 -3.81 -12.67 39.90
C GLU A 270 -2.98 -12.43 38.62
N ALA A 271 -3.57 -11.76 37.65
CA ALA A 271 -2.87 -11.40 36.44
C ALA A 271 -1.76 -10.41 36.74
N SER A 272 -0.52 -10.88 36.92
CA SER A 272 0.64 -10.01 36.80
C SER A 272 0.67 -9.54 35.35
N LEU A 273 0.58 -8.25 35.09
CA LEU A 273 0.75 -7.59 33.79
C LEU A 273 1.64 -6.36 34.05
N PRO A 274 2.14 -5.64 33.02
CA PRO A 274 2.86 -4.40 33.27
C PRO A 274 2.02 -3.44 34.14
N ALA A 275 2.67 -2.70 35.06
CA ALA A 275 2.03 -1.79 36.03
C ALA A 275 1.12 -0.69 35.45
N GLU A 276 1.00 -0.58 34.12
CA GLU A 276 0.30 0.47 33.38
C GLU A 276 -1.08 0.04 32.83
N ALA A 277 -1.46 -1.25 32.91
CA ALA A 277 -2.71 -1.77 32.36
C ALA A 277 -3.83 -1.92 33.40
N GLU A 278 -4.98 -1.31 33.12
CA GLU A 278 -6.21 -1.44 33.91
C GLU A 278 -7.00 -2.67 33.42
N ILE A 279 -7.12 -3.69 34.27
CA ILE A 279 -7.83 -4.93 33.97
C ILE A 279 -9.20 -4.92 34.64
N THR A 280 -10.25 -5.19 33.89
CA THR A 280 -11.62 -5.32 34.41
C THR A 280 -12.19 -6.69 34.05
N TYR A 281 -12.69 -7.42 35.05
CA TYR A 281 -13.33 -8.72 34.88
C TYR A 281 -14.85 -8.58 34.83
N PHE A 282 -15.48 -9.30 33.91
CA PHE A 282 -16.92 -9.32 33.70
C PHE A 282 -17.46 -10.75 33.82
N ASN A 283 -18.59 -10.91 34.49
CA ASN A 283 -19.28 -12.21 34.58
C ASN A 283 -20.12 -12.50 33.33
N ASP A 284 -20.48 -11.45 32.58
CA ASP A 284 -21.32 -11.52 31.40
C ASP A 284 -20.74 -10.69 30.25
N GLU A 285 -20.85 -11.23 29.03
CA GLU A 285 -20.29 -10.61 27.83
C GLU A 285 -21.00 -9.29 27.46
N ARG A 286 -22.26 -9.15 27.85
CA ARG A 286 -23.06 -7.96 27.55
C ARG A 286 -22.51 -6.72 28.28
N ASN A 287 -22.23 -6.83 29.57
CA ASN A 287 -21.60 -5.76 30.34
C ASN A 287 -20.16 -5.48 29.89
N LEU A 288 -19.42 -6.52 29.48
CA LEU A 288 -18.10 -6.35 28.84
C LEU A 288 -18.19 -5.42 27.62
N LEU A 289 -19.14 -5.69 26.70
CA LEU A 289 -19.33 -4.88 25.50
C LEU A 289 -19.80 -3.46 25.81
N ILE A 290 -20.68 -3.27 26.80
CA ILE A 290 -21.14 -1.92 27.20
C ILE A 290 -19.94 -1.07 27.66
N GLU A 291 -19.11 -1.58 28.56
CA GLU A 291 -17.95 -0.83 29.07
C GLU A 291 -16.87 -0.67 28.02
N PHE A 292 -16.65 -1.69 27.17
CA PHE A 292 -15.74 -1.58 26.04
C PHE A 292 -16.18 -0.49 25.04
N PHE A 293 -17.45 -0.45 24.66
CA PHE A 293 -17.98 0.60 23.79
C PHE A 293 -17.90 2.00 24.41
N LYS A 294 -18.20 2.15 25.70
CA LYS A 294 -18.01 3.41 26.44
C LYS A 294 -16.55 3.87 26.45
N ALA A 295 -15.59 2.94 26.60
CA ALA A 295 -14.17 3.27 26.56
C ALA A 295 -13.71 3.62 25.14
N MET A 296 -14.20 2.89 24.13
CA MET A 296 -13.86 3.11 22.72
C MET A 296 -14.27 4.51 22.24
N ILE A 297 -15.49 4.96 22.53
CA ILE A 297 -16.00 6.27 22.03
C ILE A 297 -15.29 7.49 22.61
N LYS A 298 -14.43 7.33 23.64
CA LYS A 298 -13.59 8.42 24.14
C LYS A 298 -12.51 8.84 23.14
N TYR A 299 -12.23 8.00 22.15
CA TYR A 299 -11.21 8.23 21.14
C TYR A 299 -11.86 8.57 19.79
N PRO A 300 -11.58 9.74 19.20
CA PRO A 300 -12.13 10.11 17.89
C PRO A 300 -11.55 9.27 16.75
N PHE A 301 -10.38 8.67 16.93
CA PHE A 301 -9.76 7.77 15.96
C PHE A 301 -9.58 6.38 16.58
N ILE A 302 -10.17 5.38 15.94
CA ILE A 302 -10.01 3.97 16.28
C ILE A 302 -9.13 3.30 15.24
N LEU A 303 -8.09 2.63 15.72
CA LEU A 303 -7.15 1.87 14.91
C LEU A 303 -7.42 0.39 15.14
N THR A 304 -7.39 -0.39 14.06
CA THR A 304 -7.43 -1.86 14.12
C THR A 304 -6.39 -2.42 13.16
N PHE A 305 -6.13 -3.71 13.25
CA PHE A 305 -5.42 -4.45 12.22
C PHE A 305 -6.32 -5.58 11.73
N ASN A 306 -6.99 -5.37 10.59
CA ASN A 306 -8.03 -6.24 10.02
C ASN A 306 -9.42 -6.11 10.68
N GLY A 307 -9.71 -4.96 11.30
CA GLY A 307 -10.98 -4.73 11.98
C GLY A 307 -12.18 -4.52 11.05
N ASP A 308 -11.97 -4.14 9.78
CA ASP A 308 -13.06 -4.09 8.79
C ASP A 308 -13.66 -5.49 8.54
N ASP A 309 -12.80 -6.51 8.51
CA ASP A 309 -13.17 -7.89 8.18
C ASP A 309 -13.42 -8.75 9.43
N PHE A 310 -12.84 -8.39 10.59
CA PHE A 310 -12.95 -9.13 11.84
C PHE A 310 -13.45 -8.28 13.02
N ASP A 311 -12.61 -7.54 13.73
CA ASP A 311 -12.88 -6.98 15.07
C ASP A 311 -14.20 -6.19 15.17
N LEU A 312 -14.34 -5.13 14.38
CA LEU A 312 -15.53 -4.27 14.44
C LEU A 312 -16.77 -4.98 13.91
N LYS A 313 -16.59 -5.82 12.89
CA LYS A 313 -17.66 -6.66 12.34
C LYS A 313 -18.16 -7.68 13.36
N TYR A 314 -17.25 -8.33 14.07
CA TYR A 314 -17.53 -9.29 15.13
C TYR A 314 -18.23 -8.61 16.29
N LEU A 315 -17.70 -7.47 16.78
CA LEU A 315 -18.29 -6.66 17.84
C LEU A 315 -19.73 -6.25 17.52
N TYR A 316 -19.97 -5.74 16.30
CA TYR A 316 -21.32 -5.36 15.87
C TYR A 316 -22.27 -6.56 15.86
N ASN A 317 -21.92 -7.65 15.17
CA ASN A 317 -22.79 -8.81 15.03
C ASN A 317 -23.01 -9.52 16.37
N ARG A 318 -21.99 -9.56 17.23
CA ARG A 318 -22.08 -10.13 18.58
C ARG A 318 -23.00 -9.30 19.47
N ALA A 319 -22.86 -7.98 19.47
CA ALA A 319 -23.77 -7.09 20.18
C ALA A 319 -25.23 -7.27 19.70
N ARG A 320 -25.46 -7.37 18.39
CA ARG A 320 -26.80 -7.68 17.85
C ARG A 320 -27.36 -9.01 18.34
N LYS A 321 -26.52 -10.06 18.43
CA LYS A 321 -26.91 -11.36 19.00
C LYS A 321 -27.22 -11.31 20.49
N LEU A 322 -26.52 -10.46 21.23
CA LEU A 322 -26.74 -10.23 22.67
C LEU A 322 -27.91 -9.25 22.95
N GLY A 323 -28.68 -8.87 21.92
CA GLY A 323 -29.90 -8.09 22.07
C GLY A 323 -29.71 -6.57 22.10
N PHE A 324 -28.54 -6.03 21.72
CA PHE A 324 -28.33 -4.58 21.66
C PHE A 324 -29.20 -3.95 20.56
N SER A 325 -29.78 -2.79 20.86
CA SER A 325 -30.38 -1.92 19.85
C SER A 325 -29.32 -1.44 18.85
N LYS A 326 -29.71 -0.96 17.66
CA LYS A 326 -28.70 -0.48 16.67
C LYS A 326 -28.04 0.80 17.17
N GLU A 327 -28.82 1.63 17.85
CA GLU A 327 -28.44 2.93 18.38
C GLU A 327 -27.51 2.82 19.60
N SER A 328 -27.47 1.65 20.24
CA SER A 328 -26.55 1.34 21.34
C SER A 328 -25.26 0.64 20.89
N ILE A 329 -24.99 0.56 19.59
CA ILE A 329 -23.74 0.03 19.05
C ILE A 329 -23.01 1.19 18.36
N PRO A 330 -21.81 1.58 18.79
CA PRO A 330 -21.08 2.73 18.23
C PRO A 330 -20.39 2.40 16.89
N ILE A 331 -20.78 1.30 16.23
CA ILE A 331 -20.17 0.76 15.02
C ILE A 331 -21.23 0.71 13.93
N GLU A 332 -20.87 1.12 12.72
CA GLU A 332 -21.71 1.03 11.53
C GLU A 332 -21.02 0.14 10.49
N LEU A 333 -21.75 -0.85 9.97
CA LEU A 333 -21.22 -1.76 8.96
C LEU A 333 -21.61 -1.28 7.56
N GLY A 334 -20.58 -1.06 6.74
CA GLY A 334 -20.70 -0.95 5.29
C GLY A 334 -20.64 -2.33 4.61
N ARG A 335 -20.60 -2.34 3.27
CA ARG A 335 -20.54 -3.58 2.49
C ARG A 335 -19.23 -4.37 2.70
N GLU A 336 -18.11 -3.66 2.78
CA GLU A 336 -16.76 -4.22 2.88
C GLU A 336 -15.89 -3.42 3.88
N SER A 337 -16.52 -2.71 4.82
CA SER A 337 -15.85 -1.83 5.78
C SER A 337 -16.68 -1.66 7.04
N ALA A 338 -16.06 -1.27 8.14
CA ALA A 338 -16.73 -0.84 9.36
C ALA A 338 -16.31 0.60 9.72
N SER A 339 -17.24 1.42 10.18
CA SER A 339 -17.01 2.80 10.66
C SER A 339 -17.46 2.95 12.11
N VAL A 340 -17.01 4.03 12.76
CA VAL A 340 -17.39 4.38 14.14
C VAL A 340 -18.26 5.64 14.10
N ILE A 341 -19.38 5.63 14.82
CA ILE A 341 -20.39 6.71 14.78
C ILE A 341 -19.82 8.04 15.25
N HIS A 342 -18.95 8.05 16.28
CA HIS A 342 -18.34 9.25 16.86
C HIS A 342 -16.92 9.53 16.35
N GLY A 343 -16.50 8.85 15.28
CA GLY A 343 -15.09 8.82 14.95
C GLY A 343 -14.74 8.44 13.53
N ILE A 344 -13.45 8.18 13.38
CA ILE A 344 -12.79 7.71 12.17
C ILE A 344 -12.18 6.36 12.48
N HIS A 345 -12.51 5.36 11.67
CA HIS A 345 -11.86 4.05 11.77
C HIS A 345 -10.75 3.95 10.71
N ILE A 346 -9.54 3.62 11.13
CA ILE A 346 -8.41 3.34 10.25
C ILE A 346 -8.01 1.87 10.43
N ASP A 347 -8.34 1.04 9.45
CA ASP A 347 -7.83 -0.33 9.38
C ASP A 347 -6.40 -0.33 8.81
N LEU A 348 -5.43 -0.58 9.68
CA LEU A 348 -4.02 -0.59 9.32
C LEU A 348 -3.65 -1.79 8.44
N TYR A 349 -4.41 -2.89 8.48
CA TYR A 349 -4.16 -4.01 7.58
C TYR A 349 -4.34 -3.56 6.13
N LYS A 350 -5.43 -2.86 5.79
CA LYS A 350 -5.66 -2.35 4.42
C LYS A 350 -4.58 -1.37 4.00
N PHE A 351 -4.15 -0.48 4.92
CA PHE A 351 -3.11 0.51 4.65
C PHE A 351 -1.74 -0.14 4.36
N PHE A 352 -1.27 -1.06 5.21
CA PHE A 352 0.01 -1.75 5.00
C PHE A 352 -0.07 -2.83 3.89
N PHE A 353 -1.25 -3.35 3.59
CA PHE A 353 -1.46 -4.26 2.46
C PHE A 353 -1.23 -3.57 1.11
N ASN A 354 -1.45 -2.25 1.03
CA ASN A 354 -1.25 -1.47 -0.19
C ASN A 354 0.21 -1.56 -0.66
N ARG A 355 0.43 -2.22 -1.81
CA ARG A 355 1.77 -2.46 -2.35
C ARG A 355 2.55 -1.17 -2.63
N SER A 356 1.89 -0.09 -3.00
CA SER A 356 2.55 1.20 -3.22
C SER A 356 3.05 1.82 -1.92
N ILE A 357 2.29 1.67 -0.83
CA ILE A 357 2.74 2.06 0.53
C ILE A 357 3.93 1.21 0.96
N GLN A 358 3.80 -0.12 0.87
CA GLN A 358 4.87 -1.05 1.20
C GLN A 358 6.17 -0.74 0.44
N VAL A 359 6.11 -0.58 -0.89
CA VAL A 359 7.29 -0.41 -1.73
C VAL A 359 7.85 1.01 -1.65
N TYR A 360 7.02 2.04 -1.73
CA TYR A 360 7.51 3.42 -1.90
C TYR A 360 7.62 4.21 -0.60
N ALA A 361 6.71 4.01 0.36
CA ALA A 361 6.80 4.66 1.67
C ALA A 361 7.76 3.91 2.61
N PHE A 362 7.69 2.57 2.60
CA PHE A 362 8.46 1.72 3.52
C PHE A 362 9.58 0.92 2.88
N ASN A 363 9.95 1.21 1.62
CA ASN A 363 11.08 0.59 0.91
C ASN A 363 11.08 -0.95 0.95
N GLN A 364 9.89 -1.56 0.94
CA GLN A 364 9.69 -3.02 0.98
C GLN A 364 10.35 -3.70 2.20
N LYS A 365 10.38 -3.01 3.36
CA LYS A 365 10.94 -3.54 4.62
C LYS A 365 10.24 -4.81 5.11
N TYR A 366 8.92 -4.89 4.94
CA TYR A 366 8.13 -6.10 5.22
C TYR A 366 7.69 -6.75 3.90
N ARG A 367 7.54 -8.07 3.90
CA ARG A 367 7.08 -8.84 2.71
C ARG A 367 5.66 -9.38 2.88
N GLU A 368 5.36 -9.85 4.08
CA GLU A 368 4.04 -10.29 4.51
C GLU A 368 3.33 -9.14 5.23
N ASN A 369 2.00 -9.19 5.23
CA ASN A 369 1.16 -8.10 5.77
C ASN A 369 0.48 -8.56 7.07
N THR A 370 1.15 -9.40 7.86
CA THR A 370 0.70 -9.77 9.21
C THR A 370 1.14 -8.72 10.22
N LEU A 371 0.39 -8.56 11.31
CA LEU A 371 0.72 -7.59 12.37
C LEU A 371 2.14 -7.83 12.91
N ASP A 372 2.51 -9.09 13.13
CA ASP A 372 3.83 -9.47 13.65
C ASP A 372 4.99 -9.08 12.72
N GLU A 373 4.89 -9.39 11.42
CA GLU A 373 5.94 -9.07 10.44
C GLU A 373 6.07 -7.55 10.27
N VAL A 374 4.95 -6.85 10.12
CA VAL A 374 4.96 -5.39 9.95
C VAL A 374 5.49 -4.71 11.20
N GLY A 375 5.08 -5.17 12.39
CA GLY A 375 5.60 -4.72 13.68
C GLY A 375 7.12 -4.90 13.80
N LYS A 376 7.62 -6.12 13.63
CA LYS A 376 9.06 -6.43 13.68
C LYS A 376 9.86 -5.62 12.67
N ALA A 377 9.36 -5.45 11.45
CA ALA A 377 10.07 -4.75 10.38
C ALA A 377 10.11 -3.23 10.53
N LEU A 378 9.06 -2.60 11.07
CA LEU A 378 8.94 -1.14 11.13
C LEU A 378 9.25 -0.55 12.50
N ILE A 379 8.86 -1.23 13.58
CA ILE A 379 8.97 -0.73 14.96
C ILE A 379 9.79 -1.63 15.88
N GLN A 380 10.36 -2.73 15.37
CA GLN A 380 11.17 -3.68 16.14
C GLN A 380 10.42 -4.30 17.34
N PHE A 381 9.09 -4.34 17.25
CA PHE A 381 8.20 -4.88 18.26
C PHE A 381 7.12 -5.72 17.56
N GLY A 382 6.89 -6.95 18.01
CA GLY A 382 6.01 -7.91 17.36
C GLY A 382 5.01 -8.56 18.32
N LYS A 383 4.28 -9.54 17.81
CA LYS A 383 3.31 -10.31 18.59
C LYS A 383 4.01 -11.16 19.65
N MET A 384 3.31 -11.44 20.74
CA MET A 384 3.73 -12.44 21.72
C MET A 384 3.51 -13.84 21.15
N GLU A 385 4.49 -14.73 21.30
CA GLU A 385 4.35 -16.13 20.91
C GLU A 385 3.54 -16.89 21.97
N ILE A 386 2.47 -17.56 21.54
CA ILE A 386 1.64 -18.42 22.40
C ILE A 386 1.96 -19.90 22.13
N GLN A 387 2.08 -20.69 23.20
CA GLN A 387 2.35 -22.14 23.11
C GLN A 387 1.07 -22.98 23.10
N LYS A 388 -0.07 -22.37 23.45
CA LYS A 388 -1.39 -23.00 23.56
C LYS A 388 -2.44 -22.17 22.81
N PRO A 389 -3.59 -22.76 22.47
CA PRO A 389 -4.70 -22.03 21.86
C PRO A 389 -5.23 -20.92 22.76
N VAL A 390 -5.73 -19.84 22.17
CA VAL A 390 -6.25 -18.65 22.89
C VAL A 390 -7.32 -19.04 23.95
N SER A 391 -8.15 -20.04 23.65
CA SER A 391 -9.19 -20.55 24.54
C SER A 391 -8.64 -21.19 25.83
N GLU A 392 -7.40 -21.67 25.83
CA GLU A 392 -6.74 -22.39 26.92
C GLU A 392 -5.76 -21.53 27.72
N LEU A 393 -5.50 -20.30 27.26
CA LEU A 393 -4.60 -19.37 27.95
C LEU A 393 -5.16 -18.99 29.33
N THR A 394 -4.27 -18.78 30.31
CA THR A 394 -4.65 -18.17 31.60
C THR A 394 -5.14 -16.73 31.38
N TYR A 395 -5.76 -16.11 32.40
CA TYR A 395 -6.18 -14.71 32.27
C TYR A 395 -4.99 -13.77 32.02
N SER A 396 -3.87 -14.01 32.69
CA SER A 396 -2.61 -13.26 32.52
C SER A 396 -2.06 -13.38 31.10
N GLU A 397 -1.99 -14.61 30.58
CA GLU A 397 -1.49 -14.87 29.22
C GLU A 397 -2.41 -14.25 28.16
N LEU A 398 -3.74 -14.42 28.31
CA LEU A 398 -4.73 -13.88 27.38
C LEU A 398 -4.72 -12.35 27.36
N ALA A 399 -4.66 -11.74 28.55
CA ALA A 399 -4.60 -10.29 28.70
C ALA A 399 -3.30 -9.72 28.11
N ALA A 400 -2.15 -10.35 28.39
CA ALA A 400 -0.86 -9.95 27.82
C ALA A 400 -0.86 -10.06 26.29
N TYR A 401 -1.44 -11.14 25.76
CA TYR A 401 -1.53 -11.39 24.31
C TYR A 401 -2.37 -10.31 23.62
N CYS A 402 -3.61 -10.11 24.05
CA CYS A 402 -4.52 -9.13 23.46
C CYS A 402 -3.99 -7.69 23.63
N LEU A 403 -3.44 -7.35 24.80
CA LEU A 403 -2.80 -6.05 25.01
C LEU A 403 -1.60 -5.83 24.07
N THR A 404 -0.78 -6.86 23.88
CA THR A 404 0.37 -6.77 22.96
C THR A 404 -0.10 -6.44 21.54
N ASP A 405 -1.16 -7.08 21.06
CA ASP A 405 -1.69 -6.85 19.71
C ASP A 405 -2.23 -5.42 19.52
N SER A 406 -2.99 -4.89 20.48
CA SER A 406 -3.41 -3.48 20.43
C SER A 406 -2.22 -2.53 20.58
N MET A 407 -1.20 -2.85 21.37
CA MET A 407 0.02 -2.05 21.49
C MET A 407 0.85 -2.02 20.21
N VAL A 408 1.06 -3.17 19.54
CA VAL A 408 1.74 -3.23 18.24
C VAL A 408 0.97 -2.36 17.25
N THR A 409 -0.36 -2.51 17.20
CA THR A 409 -1.25 -1.73 16.32
C THR A 409 -1.16 -0.23 16.57
N LEU A 410 -1.19 0.21 17.83
CA LEU A 410 -0.98 1.62 18.19
C LEU A 410 0.40 2.11 17.76
N ASN A 411 1.44 1.33 18.06
CA ASN A 411 2.83 1.71 17.81
C ASN A 411 3.17 1.86 16.33
N LEU A 412 2.48 1.12 15.45
CA LEU A 412 2.52 1.32 14.00
C LEU A 412 2.05 2.72 13.58
N THR A 413 1.38 3.49 14.45
CA THR A 413 0.96 4.87 14.17
C THR A 413 1.68 5.93 14.98
N THR A 414 2.51 5.56 15.96
CA THR A 414 3.26 6.52 16.81
C THR A 414 4.73 6.64 16.41
N PHE A 415 5.31 5.62 15.78
CA PHE A 415 6.72 5.62 15.39
C PHE A 415 7.08 6.77 14.42
N ASN A 416 8.35 7.20 14.48
CA ASN A 416 8.89 8.31 13.68
C ASN A 416 8.01 9.57 13.72
N ASN A 417 7.54 9.93 14.92
CA ASN A 417 6.71 11.10 15.17
C ASN A 417 5.38 11.06 14.39
N SER A 418 4.56 10.03 14.65
CA SER A 418 3.25 9.82 14.01
C SER A 418 3.30 9.72 12.48
N LEU A 419 4.35 9.10 11.92
CA LEU A 419 4.62 9.07 10.47
C LEU A 419 3.41 8.57 9.65
N VAL A 420 2.79 7.47 10.06
CA VAL A 420 1.66 6.86 9.33
C VAL A 420 0.46 7.80 9.27
N MET A 421 0.09 8.41 10.39
CA MET A 421 -1.02 9.37 10.43
C MET A 421 -0.74 10.58 9.53
N LYS A 422 0.50 11.08 9.54
CA LYS A 422 0.92 12.20 8.68
C LYS A 422 0.90 11.83 7.20
N ILE A 423 1.29 10.60 6.83
CA ILE A 423 1.18 10.09 5.45
C ILE A 423 -0.30 10.02 5.03
N ILE A 424 -1.18 9.47 5.87
CA ILE A 424 -2.62 9.36 5.57
C ILE A 424 -3.22 10.75 5.34
N THR A 425 -2.91 11.73 6.20
CA THR A 425 -3.38 13.11 6.04
C THR A 425 -2.84 13.76 4.76
N ALA A 426 -1.54 13.61 4.47
CA ALA A 426 -0.95 14.16 3.24
C ALA A 426 -1.58 13.55 1.98
N LEU A 427 -1.81 12.23 1.98
CA LEU A 427 -2.49 11.54 0.87
C LEU A 427 -3.96 11.95 0.76
N SER A 428 -4.67 12.17 1.88
CA SER A 428 -6.04 12.70 1.93
C SER A 428 -6.16 14.06 1.24
N ARG A 429 -5.20 14.96 1.48
CA ARG A 429 -5.12 16.27 0.82
C ARG A 429 -4.79 16.18 -0.67
N ILE A 430 -3.84 15.32 -1.06
CA ILE A 430 -3.43 15.13 -2.47
C ILE A 430 -4.57 14.49 -3.29
N ALA A 431 -5.17 13.43 -2.75
CA ALA A 431 -6.23 12.68 -3.41
C ALA A 431 -7.59 13.39 -3.36
N VAL A 432 -7.77 14.34 -2.44
CA VAL A 432 -9.05 15.00 -2.16
C VAL A 432 -10.09 13.97 -1.71
N MET A 433 -9.71 13.16 -0.71
CA MET A 433 -10.51 12.02 -0.23
C MET A 433 -10.49 11.96 1.30
N PRO A 434 -11.59 11.55 1.96
CA PRO A 434 -11.63 11.24 3.40
C PRO A 434 -10.49 10.33 3.86
N MET A 435 -10.01 10.50 5.11
CA MET A 435 -8.91 9.68 5.64
C MET A 435 -9.25 8.18 5.66
N GLU A 436 -10.51 7.85 5.98
CA GLU A 436 -11.08 6.50 5.94
C GLU A 436 -10.99 5.86 4.55
N ASP A 437 -11.26 6.64 3.50
CA ASP A 437 -11.23 6.16 2.12
C ASP A 437 -9.78 6.01 1.63
N VAL A 438 -8.88 6.94 1.97
CA VAL A 438 -7.46 6.84 1.62
C VAL A 438 -6.79 5.63 2.26
N ALA A 439 -7.07 5.34 3.53
CA ALA A 439 -6.48 4.20 4.22
C ALA A 439 -6.88 2.84 3.62
N ARG A 440 -8.07 2.75 3.04
CA ARG A 440 -8.62 1.51 2.47
C ARG A 440 -8.35 1.31 0.99
N GLN A 441 -8.27 2.39 0.23
CA GLN A 441 -8.25 2.32 -1.22
C GLN A 441 -6.83 2.26 -1.80
N GLY A 442 -6.73 1.71 -3.01
CA GLY A 442 -5.49 1.65 -3.78
C GLY A 442 -5.14 3.00 -4.42
N VAL A 443 -3.86 3.16 -4.78
CA VAL A 443 -3.31 4.37 -5.41
C VAL A 443 -4.01 4.79 -6.71
N SER A 444 -4.63 3.85 -7.44
CA SER A 444 -5.43 4.14 -8.62
C SER A 444 -6.61 5.06 -8.29
N ASN A 445 -7.29 4.82 -7.16
CA ASN A 445 -8.42 5.63 -6.76
C ASN A 445 -8.00 7.02 -6.25
N TRP A 446 -6.83 7.11 -5.61
CA TRP A 446 -6.28 8.39 -5.17
C TRP A 446 -5.99 9.30 -6.38
N ILE A 447 -5.35 8.76 -7.41
CA ILE A 447 -5.07 9.48 -8.66
C ILE A 447 -6.37 9.81 -9.41
N ARG A 448 -7.33 8.86 -9.47
CA ARG A 448 -8.66 9.10 -10.05
C ARG A 448 -9.35 10.29 -9.39
N SER A 449 -9.44 10.28 -8.06
CA SER A 449 -10.11 11.33 -7.29
C SER A 449 -9.46 12.70 -7.48
N MET A 450 -8.12 12.77 -7.43
CA MET A 450 -7.37 13.99 -7.70
C MET A 450 -7.67 14.56 -9.09
N ILE A 451 -7.66 13.71 -10.12
CA ILE A 451 -7.94 14.13 -11.51
C ILE A 451 -9.41 14.52 -11.68
N TYR A 452 -10.35 13.78 -11.09
CA TYR A 452 -11.80 14.07 -11.16
C TYR A 452 -12.14 15.40 -10.49
N ASN A 453 -11.55 15.68 -9.33
CA ASN A 453 -11.69 16.98 -8.68
C ASN A 453 -11.22 18.13 -9.58
N GLU A 454 -10.10 17.93 -10.30
CA GLU A 454 -9.59 18.93 -11.24
C GLU A 454 -10.50 19.11 -12.47
N HIS A 455 -11.13 18.02 -12.97
CA HIS A 455 -12.16 18.13 -14.00
C HIS A 455 -13.34 18.99 -13.53
N ARG A 456 -13.82 18.76 -12.31
CA ARG A 456 -14.93 19.52 -11.73
C ARG A 456 -14.59 21.00 -11.58
N LYS A 457 -13.39 21.34 -11.08
CA LYS A 457 -12.88 22.72 -11.04
C LYS A 457 -12.87 23.41 -12.40
N ARG A 458 -12.45 22.68 -13.44
CA ARG A 458 -12.31 23.21 -14.80
C ARG A 458 -13.60 23.14 -15.63
N LYS A 459 -14.71 22.63 -15.05
CA LYS A 459 -15.97 22.34 -15.75
C LYS A 459 -15.79 21.41 -16.96
N TYR A 460 -14.87 20.45 -16.86
CA TYR A 460 -14.71 19.40 -17.86
C TYR A 460 -15.75 18.31 -17.59
N LEU A 461 -16.34 17.75 -18.64
CA LEU A 461 -17.09 16.52 -18.52
C LEU A 461 -16.09 15.39 -18.30
N ILE A 462 -16.23 14.62 -17.23
CA ILE A 462 -15.37 13.46 -17.00
C ILE A 462 -15.76 12.38 -18.02
N PRO A 463 -14.84 11.95 -18.91
CA PRO A 463 -15.17 10.98 -19.94
C PRO A 463 -15.35 9.59 -19.34
N ARG A 464 -16.14 8.75 -20.02
CA ARG A 464 -16.19 7.33 -19.70
C ARG A 464 -15.02 6.58 -20.33
N SER A 465 -14.65 5.46 -19.75
CA SER A 465 -13.57 4.61 -20.28
C SER A 465 -13.86 4.10 -21.70
N ASP A 466 -15.13 3.79 -22.03
CA ASP A 466 -15.53 3.38 -23.39
C ASP A 466 -15.42 4.51 -24.42
N ASP A 467 -15.62 5.77 -24.02
CA ASP A 467 -15.40 6.92 -24.91
C ASP A 467 -13.90 7.08 -25.23
N ILE A 468 -13.03 6.98 -24.22
CA ILE A 468 -11.57 7.04 -24.43
C ILE A 468 -11.12 5.91 -25.36
N LEU A 469 -11.60 4.69 -25.13
CA LEU A 469 -11.21 3.53 -25.92
C LEU A 469 -11.75 3.58 -27.36
N SER A 470 -12.98 4.06 -27.57
CA SER A 470 -13.53 4.19 -28.92
C SER A 470 -12.81 5.25 -29.76
N ILE A 471 -12.42 6.37 -29.15
CA ILE A 471 -11.74 7.48 -29.85
C ILE A 471 -10.23 7.24 -29.98
N LYS A 472 -9.59 6.70 -28.94
CA LYS A 472 -8.12 6.65 -28.80
C LYS A 472 -7.57 5.26 -28.51
N GLY A 473 -8.35 4.18 -28.52
CA GLY A 473 -7.94 2.87 -28.00
C GLY A 473 -6.88 2.10 -28.82
N VAL A 474 -6.31 2.68 -29.87
CA VAL A 474 -5.40 1.98 -30.80
C VAL A 474 -3.95 2.04 -30.33
N THR A 475 -3.30 0.89 -30.18
CA THR A 475 -1.85 0.77 -29.93
C THR A 475 -1.11 0.33 -31.19
N ALA A 476 0.14 0.77 -31.37
CA ALA A 476 0.90 0.56 -32.61
C ALA A 476 2.11 -0.39 -32.47
N THR A 477 2.62 -0.61 -31.26
CA THR A 477 3.79 -1.45 -30.99
C THR A 477 3.39 -2.84 -30.55
N GLU A 478 4.11 -3.85 -31.03
CA GLU A 478 3.85 -5.23 -30.64
C GLU A 478 4.34 -5.52 -29.20
N ALA A 479 3.48 -6.19 -28.43
CA ALA A 479 3.84 -6.64 -27.10
C ALA A 479 4.78 -7.86 -27.15
N VAL A 480 5.90 -7.76 -26.44
CA VAL A 480 6.87 -8.86 -26.30
C VAL A 480 6.40 -9.89 -25.24
N ILE A 481 5.45 -9.52 -24.38
CA ILE A 481 4.98 -10.33 -23.25
C ILE A 481 3.50 -10.69 -23.49
N LYS A 482 3.16 -11.99 -23.40
CA LYS A 482 1.77 -12.48 -23.47
C LYS A 482 0.89 -11.74 -22.46
N GLY A 483 -0.22 -11.15 -22.94
CA GLY A 483 -1.19 -10.43 -22.10
C GLY A 483 -0.94 -8.92 -21.94
N LYS A 484 0.11 -8.34 -22.54
CA LYS A 484 0.26 -6.88 -22.66
C LYS A 484 -0.11 -6.42 -24.08
N LYS A 485 -0.53 -5.16 -24.22
CA LYS A 485 -0.95 -4.56 -25.51
C LYS A 485 0.15 -3.81 -26.26
N TYR A 486 1.27 -3.49 -25.61
CA TYR A 486 2.35 -2.69 -26.20
C TYR A 486 3.74 -3.09 -25.70
N LYS A 487 4.79 -2.66 -26.42
CA LYS A 487 6.20 -2.93 -26.08
C LYS A 487 6.58 -2.24 -24.76
N GLY A 488 7.18 -2.99 -23.84
CA GLY A 488 7.65 -2.47 -22.54
C GLY A 488 8.95 -1.67 -22.60
N ALA A 489 9.50 -1.34 -21.44
CA ALA A 489 10.76 -0.61 -21.29
C ALA A 489 11.97 -1.40 -21.82
N ILE A 490 13.05 -0.68 -22.15
CA ILE A 490 14.33 -1.29 -22.54
C ILE A 490 15.02 -1.85 -21.30
N VAL A 491 15.61 -3.04 -21.47
CA VAL A 491 16.58 -3.61 -20.55
C VAL A 491 17.82 -3.93 -21.37
N VAL A 492 18.92 -3.26 -21.07
CA VAL A 492 20.22 -3.52 -21.71
C VAL A 492 20.71 -4.86 -21.20
N LYS A 493 21.19 -5.73 -22.10
CA LYS A 493 21.73 -7.02 -21.69
C LYS A 493 22.94 -6.80 -20.79
N PRO A 494 22.99 -7.43 -19.61
CA PRO A 494 24.15 -7.32 -18.72
C PRO A 494 25.38 -7.92 -19.38
N ILE A 495 26.52 -7.24 -19.23
CA ILE A 495 27.83 -7.82 -19.54
C ILE A 495 28.19 -8.73 -18.36
N GLN A 496 28.18 -10.03 -18.60
CA GLN A 496 28.47 -11.03 -17.56
C GLN A 496 29.86 -10.83 -16.96
N GLY A 497 29.97 -11.08 -15.66
CA GLY A 497 31.24 -11.01 -14.92
C GLY A 497 31.24 -9.98 -13.81
N ILE A 498 32.44 -9.69 -13.31
CA ILE A 498 32.68 -8.73 -12.25
C ILE A 498 33.21 -7.43 -12.85
N HIS A 499 32.55 -6.35 -12.49
CA HIS A 499 32.93 -5.00 -12.89
C HIS A 499 33.26 -4.19 -11.64
N PHE A 500 34.50 -3.74 -11.54
CA PHE A 500 34.95 -2.86 -10.46
C PHE A 500 34.60 -1.40 -10.78
N ASN A 501 34.46 -0.59 -9.74
CA ASN A 501 34.17 0.84 -9.81
C ASN A 501 32.95 1.14 -10.68
N VAL A 502 31.75 0.80 -10.21
CA VAL A 502 30.52 0.95 -11.00
C VAL A 502 29.64 2.04 -10.40
N ALA A 503 29.33 3.05 -11.22
CA ALA A 503 28.34 4.06 -10.89
C ALA A 503 26.99 3.69 -11.52
N VAL A 504 25.92 3.78 -10.73
CA VAL A 504 24.55 3.63 -11.19
C VAL A 504 23.94 5.01 -11.29
N LEU A 505 23.59 5.41 -12.51
CA LEU A 505 22.82 6.61 -12.75
C LEU A 505 21.34 6.24 -12.89
N ASP A 506 20.48 6.92 -12.14
CA ASP A 506 19.03 6.72 -12.13
C ASP A 506 18.32 8.00 -12.53
N PHE A 507 17.25 7.87 -13.33
CA PHE A 507 16.40 8.98 -13.70
C PHE A 507 15.41 9.27 -12.57
N ALA A 508 15.52 10.45 -11.97
CA ALA A 508 14.70 10.86 -10.83
C ALA A 508 13.20 10.90 -11.21
N SER A 509 12.48 9.81 -10.86
CA SER A 509 11.08 9.60 -11.25
C SER A 509 10.89 9.66 -12.77
N LEU A 510 11.54 8.77 -13.51
CA LEU A 510 11.56 8.76 -14.99
C LEU A 510 10.17 8.94 -15.61
N TYR A 511 9.22 8.05 -15.32
CA TYR A 511 7.92 8.09 -15.98
C TYR A 511 7.09 9.33 -15.64
N PRO A 512 6.99 9.79 -14.37
CA PRO A 512 6.42 11.11 -14.06
C PRO A 512 7.08 12.27 -14.83
N SER A 513 8.40 12.23 -14.99
CA SER A 513 9.15 13.24 -15.74
C SER A 513 8.82 13.19 -17.24
N ILE A 514 8.67 11.99 -17.81
CA ILE A 514 8.22 11.80 -19.20
C ILE A 514 6.82 12.38 -19.40
N ILE A 515 5.88 12.01 -18.53
CA ILE A 515 4.48 12.49 -18.57
C ILE A 515 4.44 14.02 -18.57
N LYS A 516 5.23 14.64 -17.68
CA LYS A 516 5.38 16.10 -17.58
C LYS A 516 5.99 16.73 -18.84
N VAL A 517 7.18 16.29 -19.24
CA VAL A 517 8.00 16.98 -20.26
C VAL A 517 7.41 16.80 -21.65
N TRP A 518 6.86 15.63 -21.94
CA TRP A 518 6.26 15.31 -23.23
C TRP A 518 4.75 15.56 -23.26
N ASN A 519 4.19 16.16 -22.21
CA ASN A 519 2.79 16.56 -22.12
C ASN A 519 1.80 15.41 -22.37
N LEU A 520 2.05 14.24 -21.77
CA LEU A 520 1.21 13.06 -21.98
C LEU A 520 -0.01 13.08 -21.07
N GLY A 521 -1.17 12.81 -21.64
CA GLY A 521 -2.45 12.62 -20.96
C GLY A 521 -3.52 12.21 -21.96
N TYR A 522 -4.65 11.72 -21.46
CA TYR A 522 -5.70 11.16 -22.30
C TYR A 522 -6.30 12.20 -23.27
N GLU A 523 -6.26 13.50 -22.93
CA GLU A 523 -6.78 14.61 -23.74
C GLU A 523 -5.76 15.11 -24.77
N THR A 524 -4.46 15.08 -24.46
CA THR A 524 -3.42 15.63 -25.35
C THR A 524 -2.87 14.62 -26.35
N ILE A 525 -2.85 13.33 -26.04
CA ILE A 525 -2.42 12.29 -26.99
C ILE A 525 -3.46 12.16 -28.10
N LEU A 526 -3.02 12.05 -29.36
CA LEU A 526 -3.90 11.94 -30.52
C LEU A 526 -5.00 13.02 -30.54
N CYS A 527 -4.64 14.25 -30.17
CA CYS A 527 -5.59 15.36 -30.13
C CYS A 527 -6.11 15.70 -31.55
N PRO A 528 -7.30 16.32 -31.67
CA PRO A 528 -7.92 16.61 -32.97
C PRO A 528 -7.24 17.75 -33.75
N HIS A 529 -6.21 18.40 -33.19
CA HIS A 529 -5.53 19.54 -33.83
C HIS A 529 -4.58 19.09 -34.95
N GLU A 530 -4.87 19.49 -36.20
CA GLU A 530 -4.05 19.13 -37.37
C GLU A 530 -2.57 19.52 -37.23
N GLU A 531 -2.27 20.72 -36.72
CA GLU A 531 -0.89 21.19 -36.52
C GLU A 531 -0.09 20.32 -35.53
N CYS A 532 -0.77 19.65 -34.60
CA CYS A 532 -0.13 18.80 -33.60
C CYS A 532 0.33 17.46 -34.18
N LYS A 533 -0.20 17.02 -35.34
CA LYS A 533 0.18 15.75 -35.98
C LYS A 533 1.66 15.66 -36.37
N SER A 534 2.32 16.81 -36.48
CA SER A 534 3.76 16.92 -36.71
C SER A 534 4.59 16.61 -35.45
N ASN A 535 4.04 16.81 -34.25
CA ASN A 535 4.70 16.59 -32.96
C ASN A 535 4.61 15.12 -32.55
N LYS A 536 5.30 14.25 -33.30
CA LYS A 536 5.23 12.81 -33.15
C LYS A 536 6.03 12.29 -31.96
N VAL A 537 5.52 11.23 -31.34
CA VAL A 537 6.20 10.49 -30.29
C VAL A 537 7.21 9.52 -30.92
N PRO A 538 8.50 9.59 -30.55
CA PRO A 538 9.53 8.73 -31.12
C PRO A 538 9.19 7.24 -31.04
N GLY A 539 9.28 6.54 -32.17
CA GLY A 539 9.03 5.10 -32.27
C GLY A 539 7.55 4.68 -32.25
N THR A 540 6.62 5.62 -32.44
CA THR A 540 5.18 5.37 -32.56
C THR A 540 4.56 6.29 -33.62
N PRO A 541 3.36 5.99 -34.17
CA PRO A 541 2.63 6.92 -35.04
C PRO A 541 1.89 8.02 -34.27
N HIS A 542 1.92 7.98 -32.93
CA HIS A 542 1.17 8.90 -32.07
C HIS A 542 1.77 10.31 -32.10
N TRP A 543 0.94 11.32 -31.83
CA TRP A 543 1.36 12.71 -31.66
C TRP A 543 0.77 13.32 -30.39
N VAL A 544 1.41 14.37 -29.89
CA VAL A 544 0.98 15.06 -28.66
C VAL A 544 0.63 16.51 -28.93
N CYS A 545 -0.44 16.98 -28.27
CA CYS A 545 -0.90 18.36 -28.33
C CYS A 545 0.20 19.36 -27.90
N ILE A 546 0.39 20.41 -28.71
CA ILE A 546 1.25 21.56 -28.39
C ILE A 546 0.45 22.80 -27.93
N LYS A 547 -0.89 22.78 -28.06
CA LYS A 547 -1.77 23.91 -27.70
C LYS A 547 -2.17 23.94 -26.23
N LYS A 548 -2.37 22.76 -25.64
CA LYS A 548 -2.93 22.59 -24.30
C LYS A 548 -2.11 21.60 -23.50
N ARG A 549 -2.06 21.82 -22.20
CA ARG A 549 -1.39 20.93 -21.25
C ARG A 549 -2.37 19.89 -20.71
N ALA A 550 -1.96 18.63 -20.69
CA ALA A 550 -2.74 17.56 -20.10
C ALA A 550 -2.88 17.72 -18.58
N LEU A 551 -3.99 17.28 -18.00
CA LEU A 551 -4.25 17.20 -16.58
C LEU A 551 -3.29 16.22 -15.91
N GLU A 552 -3.03 15.06 -16.52
CA GLU A 552 -2.01 14.12 -16.02
C GLU A 552 -0.63 14.79 -16.01
N SER A 553 -0.22 15.40 -17.12
CA SER A 553 1.04 16.16 -17.22
C SER A 553 1.14 17.29 -16.21
N LEU A 554 0.04 18.01 -15.98
CA LEU A 554 -0.02 19.14 -15.08
C LEU A 554 0.09 18.67 -13.62
N LEU A 555 -0.81 17.78 -13.18
CA LEU A 555 -0.92 17.34 -11.78
C LEU A 555 0.27 16.46 -11.37
N ILE A 556 0.62 15.45 -12.17
CA ILE A 556 1.77 14.59 -11.87
C ILE A 556 3.07 15.40 -12.01
N GLY A 557 3.17 16.26 -13.01
CA GLY A 557 4.33 17.11 -13.23
C GLY A 557 4.55 18.12 -12.10
N SER A 558 3.49 18.73 -11.57
CA SER A 558 3.59 19.68 -10.46
C SER A 558 4.00 19.00 -9.15
N LEU A 559 3.40 17.85 -8.83
CA LEU A 559 3.76 17.06 -7.65
C LEU A 559 5.20 16.52 -7.73
N ARG A 560 5.64 16.13 -8.93
CA ARG A 560 7.02 15.67 -9.19
C ARG A 560 8.02 16.76 -8.88
N ASP A 561 7.80 17.97 -9.38
CA ASP A 561 8.72 19.08 -9.18
C ASP A 561 8.76 19.55 -7.72
N LEU A 562 7.60 19.66 -7.06
CA LEU A 562 7.55 19.91 -5.61
C LEU A 562 8.32 18.86 -4.83
N ARG A 563 8.15 17.58 -5.18
CA ARG A 563 8.89 16.51 -4.52
C ARG A 563 10.39 16.66 -4.73
N VAL A 564 10.84 16.74 -5.98
CA VAL A 564 12.27 16.61 -6.31
C VAL A 564 13.05 17.88 -6.00
N LYS A 565 12.50 19.05 -6.34
CA LYS A 565 13.19 20.35 -6.22
C LYS A 565 13.04 20.97 -4.83
N TRP A 566 11.96 20.65 -4.10
CA TRP A 566 11.70 21.21 -2.76
C TRP A 566 11.80 20.16 -1.64
N TYR A 567 10.80 19.29 -1.50
CA TYR A 567 10.67 18.43 -0.31
C TYR A 567 11.80 17.41 -0.16
N LYS A 568 12.29 16.82 -1.25
CA LYS A 568 13.44 15.88 -1.23
C LYS A 568 14.72 16.59 -0.78
N VAL A 569 14.96 17.81 -1.26
CA VAL A 569 16.13 18.61 -0.87
C VAL A 569 16.01 19.01 0.60
N LYS A 570 14.89 19.61 1.00
CA LYS A 570 14.68 20.11 2.36
C LYS A 570 14.57 19.01 3.42
N SER A 571 14.09 17.81 3.07
CA SER A 571 14.13 16.66 3.99
C SER A 571 15.55 16.22 4.39
N LYS A 572 16.56 16.56 3.60
CA LYS A 572 17.98 16.27 3.88
C LYS A 572 18.74 17.45 4.48
N ASP A 573 18.10 18.61 4.57
CA ASP A 573 18.70 19.85 5.08
C ASP A 573 18.81 19.79 6.62
N LYS A 574 20.02 19.57 7.11
CA LYS A 574 20.31 19.46 8.55
C LYS A 574 20.22 20.80 9.29
N THR A 575 20.09 21.93 8.59
CA THR A 575 19.94 23.25 9.20
C THR A 575 18.50 23.50 9.68
N LEU A 576 17.52 22.74 9.17
CA LEU A 576 16.14 22.81 9.59
C LEU A 576 15.94 22.13 10.94
N ASN A 577 14.94 22.60 11.70
CA ASN A 577 14.52 21.91 12.91
C ASN A 577 14.03 20.49 12.59
N GLU A 578 14.08 19.60 13.57
CA GLU A 578 13.77 18.18 13.37
C GLU A 578 12.30 17.94 13.01
N GLU A 579 11.38 18.73 13.55
CA GLU A 579 9.94 18.60 13.27
C GLU A 579 9.59 18.90 11.82
N VAL A 580 10.10 20.02 11.28
CA VAL A 580 9.93 20.44 9.87
C VAL A 580 10.64 19.47 8.95
N ARG A 581 11.86 19.04 9.30
CA ARG A 581 12.60 18.04 8.51
C ARG A 581 11.86 16.70 8.48
N SER A 582 11.24 16.30 9.59
CA SER A 582 10.38 15.12 9.67
C SER A 582 9.13 15.28 8.80
N LEU A 583 8.43 16.42 8.89
CA LEU A 583 7.28 16.74 8.03
C LEU A 583 7.65 16.66 6.54
N TYR A 584 8.76 17.27 6.11
CA TYR A 584 9.22 17.20 4.73
C TYR A 584 9.62 15.79 4.30
N THR A 585 10.15 14.99 5.23
CA THR A 585 10.42 13.57 4.99
C THR A 585 9.13 12.78 4.76
N VAL A 586 8.06 13.09 5.53
CA VAL A 586 6.72 12.52 5.31
C VAL A 586 6.18 12.93 3.94
N ILE A 587 6.18 14.23 3.64
CA ILE A 587 5.60 14.77 2.41
C ILE A 587 6.30 14.18 1.18
N GLN A 588 7.64 14.18 1.14
CA GLN A 588 8.36 13.60 -0.01
C GLN A 588 8.07 12.10 -0.17
N SER A 589 7.79 11.38 0.93
CA SER A 589 7.42 9.96 0.90
C SER A 589 6.00 9.77 0.35
N ALA A 590 5.02 10.55 0.80
CA ALA A 590 3.66 10.53 0.27
C ALA A 590 3.64 10.86 -1.23
N LEU A 591 4.38 11.89 -1.65
CA LEU A 591 4.56 12.23 -3.07
C LEU A 591 5.22 11.09 -3.85
N LYS A 592 6.24 10.43 -3.28
CA LYS A 592 6.91 9.28 -3.92
C LYS A 592 5.93 8.15 -4.22
N VAL A 593 5.00 7.87 -3.31
CA VAL A 593 3.98 6.82 -3.47
C VAL A 593 3.09 7.11 -4.68
N VAL A 594 2.54 8.32 -4.77
CA VAL A 594 1.65 8.73 -5.87
C VAL A 594 2.40 8.75 -7.20
N LEU A 595 3.59 9.37 -7.23
CA LEU A 595 4.36 9.57 -8.46
C LEU A 595 4.85 8.25 -9.06
N ASN A 596 5.45 7.37 -8.26
CA ASN A 596 5.99 6.12 -8.80
C ASN A 596 4.90 5.13 -9.24
N ALA A 597 3.69 5.23 -8.67
CA ALA A 597 2.55 4.44 -9.10
C ALA A 597 1.85 4.98 -10.35
N SER A 598 1.97 6.28 -10.65
CA SER A 598 1.20 6.97 -11.69
C SER A 598 1.24 6.28 -13.07
N TYR A 599 2.44 5.90 -13.55
CA TYR A 599 2.58 5.18 -14.82
C TYR A 599 1.87 3.83 -14.82
N GLY A 600 1.99 3.07 -13.72
CA GLY A 600 1.29 1.80 -13.58
C GLY A 600 -0.22 1.96 -13.59
N VAL A 601 -0.73 3.04 -12.98
CA VAL A 601 -2.14 3.39 -12.96
C VAL A 601 -2.64 3.79 -14.35
N PHE A 602 -1.94 4.69 -15.06
CA PHE A 602 -2.33 5.10 -16.42
C PHE A 602 -2.20 3.98 -17.46
N GLY A 603 -1.40 2.95 -17.19
CA GLY A 603 -1.28 1.75 -18.01
C GLY A 603 -2.23 0.60 -17.63
N ALA A 604 -3.02 0.73 -16.56
CA ALA A 604 -3.92 -0.32 -16.09
C ALA A 604 -5.29 -0.20 -16.77
N GLU A 605 -5.75 -1.29 -17.41
CA GLU A 605 -7.05 -1.32 -18.12
C GLU A 605 -8.26 -1.05 -17.20
N THR A 606 -8.10 -1.31 -15.90
CA THR A 606 -9.12 -1.07 -14.87
C THR A 606 -9.19 0.39 -14.42
N PHE A 607 -8.28 1.26 -14.85
CA PHE A 607 -8.30 2.67 -14.46
C PHE A 607 -9.32 3.45 -15.29
N SER A 608 -10.13 4.30 -14.65
CA SER A 608 -11.27 4.96 -15.30
C SER A 608 -10.89 5.85 -16.49
N LEU A 609 -9.69 6.45 -16.46
CA LEU A 609 -9.14 7.27 -17.55
C LEU A 609 -8.05 6.55 -18.35
N TYR A 610 -8.09 5.21 -18.38
CA TYR A 610 -7.12 4.40 -19.12
C TYR A 610 -7.10 4.77 -20.60
N CYS A 611 -5.94 5.21 -21.08
CA CYS A 611 -5.70 5.56 -22.48
C CYS A 611 -4.47 4.78 -22.99
N PRO A 612 -4.66 3.70 -23.77
CA PRO A 612 -3.54 2.85 -24.22
C PRO A 612 -2.40 3.62 -24.91
N PRO A 613 -2.66 4.60 -25.81
CA PRO A 613 -1.60 5.42 -26.41
C PRO A 613 -0.76 6.19 -25.42
N VAL A 614 -1.31 6.67 -24.29
CA VAL A 614 -0.54 7.37 -23.24
C VAL A 614 0.49 6.42 -22.64
N ALA A 615 0.06 5.20 -22.29
CA ALA A 615 0.92 4.20 -21.68
C ALA A 615 2.00 3.72 -22.65
N GLU A 616 1.63 3.51 -23.93
CA GLU A 616 2.54 3.16 -25.00
C GLU A 616 3.56 4.27 -25.30
N ALA A 617 3.10 5.52 -25.43
CA ALA A 617 3.96 6.68 -25.66
C ALA A 617 4.95 6.88 -24.51
N THR A 618 4.49 6.73 -23.26
CA THR A 618 5.36 6.84 -22.07
C THR A 618 6.46 5.78 -22.12
N ALA A 619 6.12 4.53 -22.45
CA ALA A 619 7.11 3.47 -22.61
C ALA A 619 8.07 3.73 -23.78
N ALA A 620 7.57 4.20 -24.93
CA ALA A 620 8.37 4.50 -26.11
C ALA A 620 9.37 5.64 -25.87
N ILE A 621 8.94 6.70 -25.20
CA ILE A 621 9.82 7.82 -24.83
C ILE A 621 10.85 7.37 -23.79
N GLY A 622 10.48 6.52 -22.82
CA GLY A 622 11.43 5.94 -21.88
C GLY A 622 12.53 5.14 -22.60
N ARG A 623 12.15 4.34 -23.61
CA ARG A 623 13.12 3.64 -24.47
C ARG A 623 14.03 4.61 -25.23
N PHE A 624 13.47 5.66 -25.80
CA PHE A 624 14.22 6.68 -26.54
C PHE A 624 15.25 7.38 -25.65
N ILE A 625 14.85 7.82 -24.45
CA ILE A 625 15.71 8.49 -23.46
C ILE A 625 16.87 7.57 -23.07
N ILE A 626 16.60 6.35 -22.63
CA ILE A 626 17.64 5.40 -22.22
C ILE A 626 18.61 5.12 -23.37
N THR A 627 18.11 4.93 -24.59
CA THR A 627 18.95 4.68 -25.76
C THR A 627 19.89 5.86 -26.04
N LYS A 628 19.36 7.09 -26.01
CA LYS A 628 20.14 8.31 -26.23
C LYS A 628 21.19 8.54 -25.14
N THR A 629 20.87 8.24 -23.88
CA THR A 629 21.84 8.33 -22.78
C THR A 629 22.95 7.29 -22.92
N ILE A 630 22.65 6.08 -23.39
CA ILE A 630 23.66 5.04 -23.66
C ILE A 630 24.58 5.47 -24.80
N GLU A 631 24.03 6.03 -25.88
CA GLU A 631 24.81 6.57 -27.00
C GLU A 631 25.77 7.65 -26.51
N LYS A 632 25.28 8.62 -25.73
CA LYS A 632 26.12 9.69 -25.17
C LYS A 632 27.18 9.14 -24.21
N ALA A 633 26.86 8.18 -23.34
CA ALA A 633 27.84 7.57 -22.44
C ALA A 633 29.00 6.94 -23.23
N LYS A 634 28.71 6.26 -24.34
CA LYS A 634 29.73 5.70 -25.24
C LYS A 634 30.59 6.78 -25.91
N GLU A 635 29.99 7.88 -26.35
CA GLU A 635 30.71 9.03 -26.91
C GLU A 635 31.70 9.63 -25.90
N LEU A 636 31.38 9.60 -24.61
CA LEU A 636 32.27 10.04 -23.52
C LEU A 636 33.34 9.02 -23.13
N GLY A 637 33.40 7.87 -23.83
CA GLY A 637 34.33 6.78 -23.52
C GLY A 637 33.92 5.95 -22.30
N VAL A 638 32.68 6.05 -21.82
CA VAL A 638 32.17 5.28 -20.68
C VAL A 638 31.41 4.07 -21.16
N ASN A 639 31.80 2.88 -20.67
CA ASN A 639 31.11 1.65 -21.03
C ASN A 639 29.85 1.44 -20.19
N VAL A 640 28.72 1.19 -20.85
CA VAL A 640 27.46 0.82 -20.18
C VAL A 640 27.42 -0.70 -20.04
N ILE A 641 27.55 -1.19 -18.81
CA ILE A 641 27.64 -2.64 -18.52
C ILE A 641 26.27 -3.28 -18.28
N TYR A 642 25.27 -2.48 -17.91
CA TYR A 642 23.89 -2.92 -17.67
C TYR A 642 22.93 -1.72 -17.68
N GLY A 643 21.65 -1.97 -17.81
CA GLY A 643 20.61 -0.94 -17.69
C GLY A 643 19.24 -1.56 -17.49
N ASP A 644 18.52 -1.08 -16.49
CA ASP A 644 17.18 -1.55 -16.14
C ASP A 644 16.21 -0.38 -16.13
N THR A 645 15.21 -0.40 -17.03
CA THR A 645 14.03 0.49 -17.14
C THR A 645 14.24 2.01 -17.05
N ASP A 646 14.84 2.48 -15.97
CA ASP A 646 15.04 3.84 -15.48
C ASP A 646 16.48 4.11 -14.99
N SER A 647 17.36 3.10 -15.01
CA SER A 647 18.75 3.21 -14.56
C SER A 647 19.76 2.63 -15.56
N ILE A 648 20.97 3.18 -15.56
CA ILE A 648 22.12 2.70 -16.34
C ILE A 648 23.33 2.49 -15.43
N PHE A 649 24.08 1.43 -15.69
CA PHE A 649 25.25 1.01 -14.92
C PHE A 649 26.48 1.29 -15.76
N LEU A 650 27.35 2.15 -15.23
CA LEU A 650 28.53 2.65 -15.92
C LEU A 650 29.78 2.02 -15.30
N GLY A 651 30.58 1.38 -16.14
CA GLY A 651 31.83 0.74 -15.73
C GLY A 651 32.99 1.73 -15.73
N ASN A 652 33.64 1.87 -14.57
CA ASN A 652 34.81 2.72 -14.34
C ASN A 652 34.71 4.19 -14.83
N PRO A 653 33.61 4.92 -14.59
CA PRO A 653 33.51 6.31 -14.99
C PRO A 653 34.34 7.23 -14.08
N THR A 654 34.83 8.35 -14.62
CA THR A 654 35.34 9.47 -13.81
C THR A 654 34.20 10.37 -13.33
N GLU A 655 34.43 11.17 -12.30
CA GLU A 655 33.41 12.12 -11.82
C GLU A 655 33.06 13.17 -12.88
N GLU A 656 34.02 13.63 -13.66
CA GLU A 656 33.81 14.59 -14.75
C GLU A 656 32.89 14.01 -15.84
N GLN A 657 33.12 12.76 -16.25
CA GLN A 657 32.28 12.09 -17.24
C GLN A 657 30.84 11.92 -16.74
N LEU A 658 30.65 11.61 -15.44
CA LEU A 658 29.32 11.52 -14.85
C LEU A 658 28.63 12.89 -14.87
N GLN A 659 29.32 13.96 -14.47
CA GLN A 659 28.76 15.30 -14.47
C GLN A 659 28.41 15.78 -15.89
N GLU A 660 29.25 15.49 -16.87
CA GLU A 660 28.95 15.82 -18.27
C GLU A 660 27.70 15.10 -18.77
N LEU A 661 27.57 13.80 -18.48
CA LEU A 661 26.39 13.01 -18.88
C LEU A 661 25.11 13.50 -18.18
N ILE A 662 25.19 13.84 -16.89
CA ILE A 662 24.08 14.41 -16.10
C ILE A 662 23.64 15.75 -16.70
N ASN A 663 24.60 16.65 -16.97
CA ASN A 663 24.32 17.97 -17.56
C ASN A 663 23.73 17.85 -18.98
N TRP A 664 24.28 16.96 -19.81
CA TRP A 664 23.76 16.67 -21.13
C TRP A 664 22.30 16.17 -21.07
N SER A 665 21.99 15.23 -20.17
CA SER A 665 20.62 14.74 -19.99
C SER A 665 19.65 15.86 -19.62
N LYS A 666 20.09 16.75 -18.71
CA LYS A 666 19.29 17.90 -18.27
C LYS A 666 19.02 18.89 -19.41
N ILE A 667 20.01 19.17 -20.27
CA ILE A 667 19.90 20.15 -21.36
C ILE A 667 19.17 19.55 -22.57
N ASN A 668 19.58 18.38 -23.03
CA ASN A 668 19.13 17.80 -24.30
C ASN A 668 17.85 16.97 -24.17
N LEU A 669 17.65 16.28 -23.04
CA LEU A 669 16.48 15.44 -22.80
C LEU A 669 15.47 16.08 -21.84
N LYS A 670 15.86 17.15 -21.13
CA LYS A 670 15.08 17.77 -20.04
C LYS A 670 14.76 16.76 -18.93
N MET A 671 15.67 15.80 -18.71
CA MET A 671 15.53 14.74 -17.72
C MET A 671 16.62 14.86 -16.66
N GLU A 672 16.23 14.76 -15.40
CA GLU A 672 17.16 14.80 -14.27
C GLU A 672 17.72 13.39 -14.02
N LEU A 673 19.03 13.27 -14.19
CA LEU A 673 19.81 12.06 -13.94
C LEU A 673 20.62 12.27 -12.66
N GLU A 674 20.62 11.30 -11.75
CA GLU A 674 21.38 11.38 -10.49
C GLU A 674 22.21 10.11 -10.26
N VAL A 675 23.34 10.26 -9.57
CA VAL A 675 24.10 9.09 -9.07
C VAL A 675 23.31 8.49 -7.92
N ASP A 676 22.64 7.36 -8.17
CA ASP A 676 21.90 6.62 -7.15
C ASP A 676 22.86 5.81 -6.28
N LYS A 677 23.80 5.12 -6.92
CA LYS A 677 24.73 4.20 -6.23
C LYS A 677 26.13 4.25 -6.81
N TRP A 678 27.10 4.01 -5.93
CA TRP A 678 28.48 3.80 -6.31
C TRP A 678 29.00 2.52 -5.66
N TYR A 679 29.13 1.47 -6.47
CA TYR A 679 29.63 0.18 -6.02
C TYR A 679 31.15 0.11 -6.17
N ARG A 680 31.79 -0.51 -5.17
CA ARG A 680 33.17 -0.97 -5.29
C ARG A 680 33.29 -1.98 -6.42
N TYR A 681 32.36 -2.93 -6.49
CA TYR A 681 32.19 -3.81 -7.64
C TYR A 681 30.76 -4.34 -7.72
N ILE A 682 30.39 -4.84 -8.89
CA ILE A 682 29.13 -5.55 -9.13
C ILE A 682 29.40 -6.86 -9.87
N ALA A 683 28.71 -7.91 -9.47
CA ALA A 683 28.65 -9.19 -10.16
C ALA A 683 27.34 -9.25 -10.96
N LEU A 684 27.47 -9.34 -12.29
CA LEU A 684 26.36 -9.40 -13.23
C LEU A 684 26.23 -10.80 -13.81
N SER A 685 25.01 -11.36 -13.73
CA SER A 685 24.62 -12.58 -14.44
C SER A 685 24.01 -12.24 -15.80
N LEU A 686 23.82 -13.21 -16.70
CA LEU A 686 23.11 -13.00 -17.97
C LEU A 686 21.60 -12.70 -17.78
N ARG A 687 21.06 -12.95 -16.58
CA ARG A 687 19.65 -12.77 -16.27
C ARG A 687 19.33 -11.30 -16.02
N LYS A 688 18.20 -10.84 -16.56
CA LYS A 688 17.71 -9.46 -16.32
C LYS A 688 17.30 -9.29 -14.86
N LYS A 689 17.50 -8.06 -14.32
CA LYS A 689 17.16 -7.66 -12.94
C LYS A 689 17.82 -8.53 -11.87
N ASN A 690 19.00 -9.05 -12.16
CA ASN A 690 19.69 -10.00 -11.32
C ASN A 690 21.17 -9.64 -11.17
N TYR A 691 21.51 -9.07 -10.00
CA TYR A 691 22.87 -8.62 -9.70
C TYR A 691 23.16 -8.60 -8.20
N LEU A 692 24.45 -8.65 -7.88
CA LEU A 692 25.00 -8.44 -6.54
C LEU A 692 26.01 -7.30 -6.60
N GLY A 693 25.70 -6.19 -5.93
CA GLY A 693 26.58 -5.03 -5.82
C GLY A 693 27.18 -4.91 -4.42
N VAL A 694 28.46 -4.55 -4.31
CA VAL A 694 29.12 -4.31 -3.03
C VAL A 694 29.53 -2.84 -2.94
N TYR A 695 29.06 -2.15 -1.90
CA TYR A 695 29.39 -0.76 -1.65
C TYR A 695 30.81 -0.58 -1.10
N LYS A 696 31.30 0.66 -1.07
CA LYS A 696 32.64 0.97 -0.55
C LYS A 696 32.81 0.64 0.94
N ASP A 697 31.73 0.64 1.73
CA ASP A 697 31.69 0.28 3.14
C ASP A 697 31.59 -1.25 3.38
N GLY A 698 31.47 -2.06 2.33
CA GLY A 698 31.27 -3.51 2.41
C GLY A 698 29.80 -3.94 2.47
N THR A 699 28.85 -3.02 2.52
CA THR A 699 27.42 -3.36 2.45
C THR A 699 27.10 -4.04 1.12
N VAL A 700 26.34 -5.14 1.15
CA VAL A 700 25.98 -5.91 -0.05
C VAL A 700 24.53 -5.64 -0.45
N ASP A 701 24.34 -5.11 -1.66
CA ASP A 701 23.04 -4.93 -2.31
C ASP A 701 22.75 -6.09 -3.26
N ILE A 702 21.56 -6.67 -3.14
CA ILE A 702 21.16 -7.89 -3.82
C ILE A 702 19.82 -7.67 -4.51
N LYS A 703 19.77 -7.93 -5.82
CA LYS A 703 18.53 -7.94 -6.61
C LYS A 703 18.36 -9.29 -7.29
N GLY A 704 17.21 -9.95 -7.06
CA GLY A 704 16.82 -11.17 -7.76
C GLY A 704 17.27 -12.51 -7.14
N LEU A 705 18.18 -12.51 -6.15
CA LEU A 705 18.71 -13.75 -5.55
C LEU A 705 17.68 -14.50 -4.69
N THR A 706 17.60 -15.82 -4.88
CA THR A 706 16.68 -16.78 -4.25
C THR A 706 17.01 -17.05 -2.79
N GLY A 707 18.29 -17.05 -2.40
CA GLY A 707 18.74 -17.38 -1.03
C GLY A 707 18.18 -16.49 0.08
N LYS A 708 17.63 -15.31 -0.25
CA LYS A 708 16.99 -14.38 0.71
C LYS A 708 15.48 -14.66 0.91
N LYS A 709 14.92 -15.72 0.33
CA LYS A 709 13.47 -16.03 0.46
C LYS A 709 13.20 -16.85 1.74
N ARG A 710 12.14 -16.51 2.47
CA ARG A 710 11.80 -17.11 3.79
C ARG A 710 11.57 -18.63 3.72
N HIS A 711 10.99 -19.12 2.62
CA HIS A 711 10.71 -20.54 2.41
C HIS A 711 11.94 -21.39 2.05
N ILE A 712 13.10 -20.77 1.80
CA ILE A 712 14.33 -21.51 1.51
C ILE A 712 14.80 -22.22 2.80
N PRO A 713 15.18 -23.51 2.72
CA PRO A 713 15.73 -24.26 3.84
C PRO A 713 16.91 -23.56 4.53
N GLU A 714 17.07 -23.82 5.82
CA GLU A 714 18.02 -23.10 6.66
C GLU A 714 19.47 -23.37 6.26
N PHE A 715 19.79 -24.60 5.83
CA PHE A 715 21.14 -24.94 5.38
C PHE A 715 21.59 -24.07 4.18
N LEU A 716 20.69 -23.81 3.23
CA LEU A 716 20.94 -22.96 2.07
C LEU A 716 21.07 -21.49 2.46
N LYS A 717 20.25 -21.03 3.41
CA LYS A 717 20.35 -19.66 3.93
C LYS A 717 21.70 -19.42 4.58
N ARG A 718 22.15 -20.31 5.47
CA ARG A 718 23.46 -20.20 6.15
C ARG A 718 24.60 -20.11 5.12
N ALA A 719 24.63 -21.04 4.16
CA ALA A 719 25.63 -21.05 3.10
C ALA A 719 25.58 -19.80 2.20
N PHE A 720 24.37 -19.30 1.91
CA PHE A 720 24.18 -18.08 1.14
C PHE A 720 24.68 -16.83 1.89
N TYR A 721 24.44 -16.73 3.20
CA TYR A 721 24.93 -15.63 4.02
C TYR A 721 26.46 -15.69 4.21
N GLU A 722 27.04 -16.87 4.35
CA GLU A 722 28.49 -17.07 4.39
C GLU A 722 29.15 -16.60 3.08
N MET A 723 28.56 -16.96 1.93
CA MET A 723 29.00 -16.44 0.63
C MET A 723 28.93 -14.91 0.56
N ILE A 724 27.84 -14.30 1.06
CA ILE A 724 27.70 -12.82 1.10
C ILE A 724 28.79 -12.18 1.95
N GLN A 725 29.10 -12.76 3.12
CA GLN A 725 30.17 -12.27 4.00
C GLN A 725 31.55 -12.36 3.34
N ILE A 726 31.82 -13.41 2.57
CA ILE A 726 33.08 -13.49 1.81
C ILE A 726 33.12 -12.39 0.76
N LEU A 727 32.04 -12.24 -0.03
CA LEU A 727 31.96 -11.24 -1.09
C LEU A 727 32.04 -9.81 -0.55
N SER A 728 31.49 -9.52 0.64
CA SER A 728 31.55 -8.18 1.24
C SER A 728 32.97 -7.70 1.55
N GLN A 729 33.89 -8.65 1.81
CA GLN A 729 35.28 -8.33 2.14
C GLN A 729 36.15 -8.07 0.91
N VAL A 730 35.73 -8.49 -0.28
CA VAL A 730 36.54 -8.38 -1.49
C VAL A 730 36.76 -6.91 -1.90
N LYS A 731 38.04 -6.54 -2.08
CA LYS A 731 38.47 -5.22 -2.51
C LYS A 731 39.14 -5.21 -3.87
N THR A 732 39.83 -6.29 -4.22
CA THR A 732 40.62 -6.37 -5.46
C THR A 732 40.20 -7.55 -6.33
N LYS A 733 40.68 -7.57 -7.57
CA LYS A 733 40.43 -8.68 -8.51
C LYS A 733 41.11 -9.98 -8.04
N ASP A 734 42.24 -9.88 -7.36
CA ASP A 734 42.97 -11.05 -6.85
C ASP A 734 42.27 -11.66 -5.63
N GLU A 735 41.85 -10.84 -4.67
CA GLU A 735 41.02 -11.27 -3.54
C GLU A 735 39.70 -11.89 -4.01
N PHE A 736 39.18 -11.41 -5.15
CA PHE A 736 37.99 -12.00 -5.74
C PHE A 736 38.23 -13.43 -6.25
N ASN A 737 39.41 -13.71 -6.82
CA ASN A 737 39.77 -15.08 -7.23
C ASN A 737 39.88 -16.01 -6.01
N GLU A 738 40.42 -15.53 -4.90
CA GLU A 738 40.43 -16.28 -3.63
C GLU A 738 39.01 -16.51 -3.08
N ALA A 739 38.17 -15.47 -3.11
CA ALA A 739 36.77 -15.56 -2.73
C ALA A 739 36.02 -16.58 -3.59
N LYS A 740 36.29 -16.63 -4.90
CA LYS A 740 35.72 -17.63 -5.81
C LYS A 740 36.05 -19.04 -5.34
N GLU A 741 37.28 -19.35 -4.96
CA GLU A 741 37.64 -20.68 -4.45
C GLU A 741 36.97 -21.00 -3.10
N LYS A 742 36.85 -20.03 -2.19
CA LYS A 742 36.10 -20.19 -0.94
C LYS A 742 34.61 -20.46 -1.19
N ILE A 743 33.98 -19.74 -2.12
CA ILE A 743 32.56 -19.92 -2.48
C ILE A 743 32.35 -21.30 -3.13
N LYS A 744 33.25 -21.72 -4.03
CA LYS A 744 33.21 -23.07 -4.60
C LYS A 744 33.28 -24.13 -3.52
N LYS A 745 34.13 -23.93 -2.49
CA LYS A 745 34.21 -24.83 -1.34
C LYS A 745 32.89 -24.87 -0.56
N ILE A 746 32.26 -23.74 -0.26
CA ILE A 746 30.94 -23.70 0.41
C ILE A 746 29.88 -24.50 -0.35
N VAL A 747 29.82 -24.30 -1.68
CA VAL A 747 28.85 -25.01 -2.52
C VAL A 747 29.14 -26.51 -2.55
N LYS A 748 30.41 -26.92 -2.64
CA LYS A 748 30.84 -28.32 -2.55
C LYS A 748 30.50 -28.93 -1.20
N ASP A 749 30.82 -28.25 -0.11
CA ASP A 749 30.55 -28.72 1.26
C ASP A 749 29.04 -28.87 1.49
N CYS A 750 28.22 -27.95 0.98
CA CYS A 750 26.76 -28.08 0.98
C CYS A 750 26.29 -29.34 0.25
N TYR A 751 26.82 -29.58 -0.94
CA TYR A 751 26.47 -30.76 -1.75
C TYR A 751 26.88 -32.07 -1.05
N PHE A 752 28.12 -32.17 -0.58
CA PHE A 752 28.62 -33.39 0.05
C PHE A 752 27.96 -33.66 1.41
N ASN A 753 27.70 -32.63 2.22
CA ASN A 753 26.99 -32.79 3.48
C ASN A 753 25.53 -33.20 3.27
N LEU A 754 24.88 -32.71 2.20
CA LEU A 754 23.54 -33.15 1.80
C LEU A 754 23.54 -34.63 1.38
N LYS A 755 24.50 -35.05 0.54
CA LYS A 755 24.63 -36.45 0.11
C LYS A 755 24.98 -37.41 1.26
N ALA A 756 25.77 -36.94 2.21
CA ALA A 756 26.12 -37.69 3.42
C ALA A 756 25.04 -37.64 4.52
N HIS A 757 23.86 -37.08 4.25
CA HIS A 757 22.73 -36.97 5.19
C HIS A 757 23.12 -36.31 6.53
N LYS A 758 24.01 -35.32 6.49
CA LYS A 758 24.50 -34.61 7.69
C LYS A 758 23.59 -33.46 8.16
N TYR A 759 22.58 -33.10 7.38
CA TYR A 759 21.61 -32.06 7.73
C TYR A 759 20.39 -32.66 8.44
N SER A 760 19.84 -31.96 9.43
CA SER A 760 18.59 -32.37 10.06
C SER A 760 17.38 -32.11 9.15
N LEU A 761 16.24 -32.74 9.46
CA LEU A 761 14.99 -32.45 8.76
C LEU A 761 14.56 -30.98 8.90
N GLU A 762 14.87 -30.34 10.03
CA GLU A 762 14.58 -28.93 10.27
C GLU A 762 15.45 -28.01 9.41
N ASP A 763 16.73 -28.37 9.23
CA ASP A 763 17.63 -27.63 8.33
C ASP A 763 17.14 -27.71 6.88
N LEU A 764 16.53 -28.84 6.48
CA LEU A 764 15.99 -29.10 5.15
C LEU A 764 14.53 -28.64 4.94
N ALA A 765 13.83 -28.22 5.99
CA ALA A 765 12.41 -27.93 5.93
C ALA A 765 12.09 -26.66 5.14
N PHE A 766 11.11 -26.77 4.24
CA PHE A 766 10.41 -25.65 3.63
C PHE A 766 9.26 -25.23 4.53
N LYS A 767 9.17 -23.92 4.83
CA LYS A 767 8.11 -23.35 5.68
C LYS A 767 7.26 -22.39 4.85
N ILE A 768 5.97 -22.70 4.68
CA ILE A 768 5.03 -21.92 3.85
C ILE A 768 3.68 -21.79 4.57
N VAL A 769 3.15 -20.58 4.63
CA VAL A 769 1.80 -20.31 5.15
C VAL A 769 0.75 -20.70 4.10
N ILE A 770 -0.24 -21.50 4.47
CA ILE A 770 -1.35 -21.84 3.59
C ILE A 770 -2.34 -20.66 3.55
N SER A 771 -2.83 -20.28 2.37
CA SER A 771 -3.66 -19.07 2.20
C SER A 771 -5.14 -19.35 1.97
N LYS A 772 -5.50 -20.62 1.74
CA LYS A 772 -6.85 -21.14 1.54
C LYS A 772 -6.94 -22.52 2.19
N PRO A 773 -8.13 -23.08 2.46
CA PRO A 773 -8.23 -24.48 2.86
C PRO A 773 -7.66 -25.38 1.76
N PRO A 774 -7.08 -26.56 2.08
CA PRO A 774 -6.51 -27.46 1.08
C PRO A 774 -7.46 -27.84 -0.07
N GLU A 775 -8.75 -27.99 0.23
CA GLU A 775 -9.83 -28.25 -0.73
C GLU A 775 -10.07 -27.09 -1.72
N GLY A 776 -9.72 -25.86 -1.33
CA GLY A 776 -9.85 -24.66 -2.16
C GLY A 776 -8.81 -24.57 -3.30
N TYR A 777 -7.84 -25.48 -3.35
CA TYR A 777 -6.81 -25.54 -4.39
C TYR A 777 -7.19 -26.52 -5.52
N VAL A 778 -8.16 -26.12 -6.33
CA VAL A 778 -8.79 -26.97 -7.38
C VAL A 778 -8.05 -27.06 -8.72
N LYS A 779 -7.17 -26.10 -9.07
CA LYS A 779 -6.49 -26.09 -10.39
C LYS A 779 -5.15 -26.81 -10.40
N THR A 780 -4.33 -26.57 -9.39
CA THR A 780 -3.04 -27.21 -9.15
C THR A 780 -2.86 -27.33 -7.66
N THR A 781 -2.43 -28.49 -7.15
CA THR A 781 -2.19 -28.71 -5.71
C THR A 781 -0.73 -28.40 -5.39
N PRO A 782 -0.41 -27.25 -4.77
CA PRO A 782 0.95 -26.91 -4.41
C PRO A 782 1.53 -27.88 -3.38
N GLN A 783 2.85 -27.91 -3.26
CA GLN A 783 3.56 -28.84 -2.39
C GLN A 783 3.23 -28.68 -0.89
N HIS A 784 3.09 -27.43 -0.41
CA HIS A 784 2.65 -27.18 0.96
C HIS A 784 1.21 -27.63 1.20
N VAL A 785 0.36 -27.62 0.17
CA VAL A 785 -1.02 -28.13 0.27
C VAL A 785 -1.05 -29.66 0.28
N LYS A 786 -0.19 -30.34 -0.49
CA LYS A 786 -0.06 -31.80 -0.39
C LYS A 786 0.42 -32.24 1.01
N ALA A 787 1.37 -31.51 1.57
CA ALA A 787 1.81 -31.74 2.95
C ALA A 787 0.67 -31.47 3.96
N ALA A 788 -0.09 -30.40 3.76
CA ALA A 788 -1.28 -30.11 4.56
C ALA A 788 -2.34 -31.22 4.47
N GLN A 789 -2.67 -31.71 3.27
CA GLN A 789 -3.61 -32.82 3.08
C GLN A 789 -3.15 -34.10 3.77
N LEU A 790 -1.83 -34.35 3.82
CA LEU A 790 -1.29 -35.49 4.55
C LEU A 790 -1.47 -35.31 6.07
N LEU A 791 -1.31 -34.09 6.58
CA LEU A 791 -1.64 -33.77 7.97
C LEU A 791 -3.15 -33.96 8.24
N GLU A 792 -4.03 -33.52 7.32
CA GLU A 792 -5.48 -33.74 7.40
C GLU A 792 -5.84 -35.21 7.45
N SER A 793 -5.20 -36.05 6.62
CA SER A 793 -5.41 -37.51 6.63
C SER A 793 -4.99 -38.17 7.95
N LYS A 794 -4.17 -37.49 8.76
CA LYS A 794 -3.75 -37.92 10.11
C LYS A 794 -4.60 -37.29 11.22
N GLY A 795 -5.67 -36.59 10.88
CA GLY A 795 -6.60 -35.98 11.83
C GLY A 795 -6.26 -34.55 12.25
N LEU A 796 -5.30 -33.88 11.59
CA LEU A 796 -4.95 -32.48 11.85
C LEU A 796 -5.72 -31.55 10.91
N GLU A 797 -6.61 -30.71 11.45
CA GLU A 797 -7.36 -29.72 10.65
C GLU A 797 -6.43 -28.57 10.20
N ILE A 798 -6.38 -28.25 8.90
CA ILE A 798 -5.52 -27.20 8.33
C ILE A 798 -6.36 -26.03 7.79
N LYS A 799 -5.99 -24.78 8.12
CA LYS A 799 -6.72 -23.57 7.72
C LYS A 799 -5.86 -22.48 7.12
N PRO A 800 -6.46 -21.57 6.33
CA PRO A 800 -5.79 -20.35 5.88
C PRO A 800 -5.12 -19.62 7.05
N GLY A 801 -3.80 -19.40 6.96
CA GLY A 801 -2.97 -18.79 8.00
C GLY A 801 -1.95 -19.75 8.62
N ASP A 802 -2.16 -21.06 8.52
CA ASP A 802 -1.28 -22.05 9.15
C ASP A 802 0.07 -22.19 8.44
N LEU A 803 1.15 -22.25 9.24
CA LEU A 803 2.51 -22.47 8.75
C LEU A 803 2.77 -23.97 8.54
N ILE A 804 2.85 -24.39 7.28
CA ILE A 804 3.18 -25.77 6.92
C ILE A 804 4.69 -25.93 6.77
N SER A 805 5.26 -26.82 7.59
CA SER A 805 6.67 -27.24 7.54
C SER A 805 6.77 -28.61 6.86
N PHE A 806 7.50 -28.71 5.76
CA PHE A 806 7.61 -29.95 4.99
C PHE A 806 8.99 -30.12 4.32
N VAL A 807 9.36 -31.37 4.03
CA VAL A 807 10.58 -31.75 3.30
C VAL A 807 10.24 -32.43 1.98
N LYS A 808 11.18 -32.42 1.03
CA LYS A 808 11.07 -33.18 -0.23
C LYS A 808 11.46 -34.62 0.03
N VAL A 809 10.60 -35.56 -0.36
CA VAL A 809 10.87 -36.99 -0.20
C VAL A 809 10.69 -37.73 -1.51
N VAL A 810 11.32 -38.90 -1.62
CA VAL A 810 11.14 -39.83 -2.73
C VAL A 810 9.78 -40.53 -2.56
N GLY A 811 8.94 -40.51 -3.60
CA GLY A 811 7.61 -41.16 -3.62
C GLY A 811 6.52 -40.32 -4.29
N ASP A 812 5.32 -40.90 -4.43
CA ASP A 812 4.22 -40.36 -5.26
C ASP A 812 3.75 -38.94 -4.89
N LEU A 813 3.76 -38.61 -3.59
CA LEU A 813 3.41 -37.28 -3.11
C LEU A 813 4.54 -36.25 -3.31
N GLY A 814 5.80 -36.71 -3.36
CA GLY A 814 7.01 -35.89 -3.52
C GLY A 814 7.34 -34.96 -2.34
N VAL A 815 6.52 -34.95 -1.30
CA VAL A 815 6.67 -34.14 -0.07
C VAL A 815 6.06 -34.84 1.13
N LYS A 816 6.63 -34.59 2.31
CA LYS A 816 6.05 -34.97 3.59
C LYS A 816 6.20 -33.84 4.62
N PRO A 817 5.24 -33.65 5.53
CA PRO A 817 5.41 -32.80 6.69
C PRO A 817 6.64 -33.20 7.48
N THR A 818 7.38 -32.23 8.02
CA THR A 818 8.62 -32.47 8.76
C THR A 818 8.41 -33.39 9.96
N SER A 819 7.23 -33.35 10.58
CA SER A 819 6.84 -34.22 11.70
C SER A 819 6.56 -35.68 11.32
N LEU A 820 6.36 -35.97 10.03
CA LEU A 820 6.01 -37.31 9.52
C LEU A 820 7.09 -37.91 8.61
N ALA A 821 8.18 -37.19 8.36
CA ALA A 821 9.25 -37.61 7.47
C ALA A 821 10.41 -38.24 8.26
N SER A 822 11.13 -39.17 7.64
CA SER A 822 12.48 -39.57 8.08
C SER A 822 13.55 -38.96 7.18
N ILE A 823 14.78 -38.82 7.70
CA ILE A 823 15.92 -38.29 6.94
C ILE A 823 16.25 -39.16 5.72
N ASP A 824 16.07 -40.47 5.83
CA ASP A 824 16.34 -41.44 4.74
C ASP A 824 15.36 -41.32 3.57
N GLU A 825 14.20 -40.70 3.80
CA GLU A 825 13.19 -40.50 2.76
C GLU A 825 13.48 -39.27 1.90
N VAL A 826 14.43 -38.42 2.32
CA VAL A 826 14.71 -37.13 1.68
C VAL A 826 15.21 -37.31 0.25
N ASP A 827 14.57 -36.63 -0.70
CA ASP A 827 15.02 -36.62 -2.09
C ASP A 827 16.18 -35.65 -2.27
N THR A 828 17.40 -36.14 -2.06
CA THR A 828 18.62 -35.33 -2.22
C THR A 828 18.73 -34.69 -3.61
N ARG A 829 18.21 -35.31 -4.68
CA ARG A 829 18.27 -34.76 -6.05
C ARG A 829 17.50 -33.45 -6.14
N LYS A 830 16.30 -33.39 -5.55
CA LYS A 830 15.50 -32.16 -5.50
C LYS A 830 16.21 -31.05 -4.74
N TYR A 831 16.89 -31.36 -3.63
CA TYR A 831 17.65 -30.37 -2.88
C TYR A 831 18.91 -29.88 -3.62
N VAL A 832 19.51 -30.71 -4.48
CA VAL A 832 20.59 -30.27 -5.39
C VAL A 832 20.10 -29.23 -6.40
N GLU A 833 18.89 -29.37 -6.96
CA GLU A 833 18.28 -28.34 -7.81
C GLU A 833 18.11 -27.00 -7.05
N TYR A 834 17.84 -27.05 -5.73
CA TYR A 834 17.77 -25.86 -4.89
C TYR A 834 19.15 -25.26 -4.57
N ILE A 835 20.19 -26.10 -4.36
CA ILE A 835 21.58 -25.62 -4.27
C ILE A 835 21.93 -24.90 -5.57
N GLU A 836 21.69 -25.53 -6.71
CA GLU A 836 21.93 -24.96 -8.03
C GLU A 836 21.19 -23.64 -8.16
N SER A 837 19.86 -23.60 -8.07
CA SER A 837 19.09 -22.35 -8.24
C SER A 837 19.41 -21.24 -7.22
N THR A 838 19.96 -21.58 -6.04
CA THR A 838 20.39 -20.60 -5.02
C THR A 838 21.72 -19.95 -5.41
N PHE A 839 22.68 -20.73 -5.88
CA PHE A 839 24.04 -20.27 -6.16
C PHE A 839 24.31 -20.00 -7.63
N GLU A 840 23.55 -20.57 -8.56
CA GLU A 840 23.67 -20.45 -10.02
C GLU A 840 23.84 -18.99 -10.45
N GLN A 841 23.12 -18.07 -9.83
CA GLN A 841 23.16 -16.65 -10.18
C GLN A 841 24.53 -16.02 -9.89
N VAL A 842 25.18 -16.44 -8.80
CA VAL A 842 26.53 -16.00 -8.45
C VAL A 842 27.57 -16.82 -9.23
N LEU A 843 27.38 -18.13 -9.37
CA LEU A 843 28.26 -19.01 -10.15
C LEU A 843 28.31 -18.58 -11.63
N ASP A 844 27.19 -18.18 -12.21
CA ASP A 844 27.09 -17.60 -13.55
C ASP A 844 27.95 -16.34 -13.64
N ALA A 845 27.83 -15.41 -12.69
CA ALA A 845 28.67 -14.21 -12.66
C ALA A 845 30.16 -14.54 -12.46
N LEU A 846 30.47 -15.69 -11.84
CA LEU A 846 31.81 -16.22 -11.68
C LEU A 846 32.31 -17.01 -12.91
N GLY A 847 31.46 -17.24 -13.91
CA GLY A 847 31.77 -18.03 -15.11
C GLY A 847 32.00 -19.52 -14.80
N THR A 848 31.19 -20.11 -13.92
CA THR A 848 31.21 -21.55 -13.62
C THR A 848 29.79 -22.04 -13.33
N ASN A 849 29.58 -23.35 -13.23
CA ASN A 849 28.28 -23.94 -12.86
C ASN A 849 28.48 -25.07 -11.84
N LEU A 850 27.38 -25.50 -11.22
CA LEU A 850 27.43 -26.51 -10.16
C LEU A 850 28.02 -27.84 -10.66
N ASN A 851 27.72 -28.24 -11.90
CA ASN A 851 28.18 -29.50 -12.48
C ASN A 851 29.71 -29.52 -12.67
N GLU A 852 30.31 -28.42 -13.12
CA GLU A 852 31.76 -28.25 -13.20
C GLU A 852 32.42 -28.32 -11.82
N LEU A 853 31.74 -27.87 -10.76
CA LEU A 853 32.28 -27.92 -9.40
C LEU A 853 32.26 -29.32 -8.83
N ILE A 854 31.20 -30.09 -9.07
CA ILE A 854 31.03 -31.44 -8.53
C ILE A 854 31.83 -32.48 -9.34
N GLY A 855 32.25 -32.14 -10.56
CA GLY A 855 33.13 -32.98 -11.38
C GLY A 855 32.39 -33.88 -12.38
N HIS A 856 31.09 -33.64 -12.62
CA HIS A 856 30.36 -34.35 -13.67
C HIS A 856 30.78 -33.82 -15.05
N THR A 857 31.39 -34.68 -15.86
CA THR A 857 31.64 -34.34 -17.27
C THR A 857 30.32 -34.37 -18.05
N LYS A 858 30.18 -33.52 -19.08
CA LYS A 858 28.95 -33.36 -19.90
C LYS A 858 28.32 -34.66 -20.44
N LEU A 859 29.04 -35.77 -20.42
CA LEU A 859 28.57 -37.10 -20.81
C LEU A 859 27.71 -37.78 -19.75
N GLU A 860 28.01 -37.61 -18.45
CA GLU A 860 27.28 -38.28 -17.36
C GLU A 860 25.87 -37.70 -17.18
N ALA A 861 25.71 -36.39 -17.39
CA ALA A 861 24.41 -35.72 -17.38
C ALA A 861 23.45 -36.18 -18.50
N PHE A 862 23.96 -36.86 -19.52
CA PHE A 862 23.15 -37.38 -20.64
C PHE A 862 22.56 -38.77 -20.35
N PHE A 863 23.09 -39.48 -19.34
CA PHE A 863 22.67 -40.84 -18.99
C PHE A 863 21.79 -40.92 -17.74
N GLU A 864 21.60 -39.82 -17.00
CA GLU A 864 20.73 -39.75 -15.81
C GLU A 864 19.37 -39.04 -16.05
N GLY A 865 18.99 -38.82 -17.32
CA GLY A 865 17.72 -38.18 -17.72
C GLY A 865 16.49 -39.07 -17.61
#